data_AF-A0A8T5LV95-F1
#
_entry.id   AF-A0A8T5LV95-F1
#
_cell.length_a   1.000
_cell.length_b   1.000
_cell.length_c   1.000
_cell.angle_alpha   90.00
_cell.angle_beta   90.00
_cell.angle_gamma   90.00
#
_symmetry.space_group_name_H-M   'P 1'
#
loop_
_entity.id
_entity.type
_entity.pdbx_description
1 polymer ?
#
loop_
_entity_poly.entity_id
_entity_poly.type
_entity_poly.pdbx_seq_one_letter_code
_entity_poly.pdbx_strand_id
1 'polypeptide(L)'
;APKLWSKINKYYKEFDLEHWGFLEEFIVLQKKSKAKGKSDVKSKISPDYTYIKDLVAGRPVLSHPMAAGGFRLRYGRSRVSGYSGQSVHPATMHILNDYLASATQLKVERPGKAAAYTVCDSIDGPIVKLKNGDVIFLETEELAIKYKKEVDKILFLGDFLISYGDFFDRAHPLIPPGYCQEFWILEFEEAIIKLFGTFDFEKINELINISSENLKKLFDDPLMSRISVKAAVDISKAFDIPFNPRYTFYWNTINLDQLKRLFLWFKNFDIRDEKIVLKNSVEKEILELIGVPHKLVSDEFVVLDKSMSMAFMVQTGISSSLDFVDLINLIDEQISNNQIKPLSIIKKHSFVKLRDKAGIFIGARMGRPEKAKMRKMVGSPHGLFPVGGEGGKFRSFQSALMGSKIKADFALFFCSHCNSESVFFVCEKCGGKTERRFFCETCGLTKGCDHNPKSFISKEINIKQIFDNLLKKLKTQIFPDLIKGVRGTFNPEHIPEHLIKAILRAKHSINVNKDGTTRFDASELAITHFKPCEVFVSVEKLQKLGYSKDIHGFPLESDSQILELKPQDVILPSCLVSPNEPADEILFRTSKFIDDLLINLYDLKPFYKLKSKDDLVGHYVVGLAPHTSAGILGRIIGFSRTQGFFAHPLFHAAMRRDVDGDESCLFLLLDAFLNFSQKYLPSSRGSTMDAPLVLTYFLNPTEVDDMAFHVDVAWKYPLNFYKAALKYKMPWEVNVDQVGDFLNTPLQYEGYGFTHSTSNINKGVLCSAYKTLPSMEDKLKGQMDLAEKIRAVDKTDVARLVIEKHFLKDIKGNLRKFSSQKFRCVNCNAKYRRPPLLGKCLECGGKIIFTVSEGSVVKYLEPSISLANKYNVSSYLKQTLELTKRRIEDVFGKDAEKQEALGKWFD
;
A
#
# COMPACT_ATOMS: atom_id res chain seq x y z
N ALA A 1 23.32 -15.14 0.60
CA ALA A 1 24.70 -15.54 0.92
C ALA A 1 25.49 -14.39 1.59
N PRO A 2 25.74 -13.22 0.97
CA PRO A 2 26.53 -12.15 1.63
C PRO A 2 25.95 -11.65 2.97
N LYS A 3 24.65 -11.33 3.03
CA LYS A 3 23.95 -10.91 4.26
C LYS A 3 23.98 -12.00 5.35
N LEU A 4 23.85 -13.28 4.95
CA LEU A 4 23.88 -14.42 5.87
C LEU A 4 25.29 -14.64 6.45
N TRP A 5 26.32 -14.65 5.61
CA TRP A 5 27.71 -14.76 6.06
C TRP A 5 28.10 -13.58 6.94
N SER A 6 27.69 -12.34 6.60
CA SER A 6 27.94 -11.18 7.45
C SER A 6 27.30 -11.29 8.85
N LYS A 7 26.15 -11.98 8.98
CA LYS A 7 25.52 -12.24 10.29
C LYS A 7 26.20 -13.39 11.02
N ILE A 8 26.46 -14.50 10.33
CA ILE A 8 27.12 -15.68 10.92
C ILE A 8 28.55 -15.33 11.34
N ASN A 9 29.32 -14.60 10.53
CA ASN A 9 30.70 -14.21 10.81
C ASN A 9 30.85 -13.43 12.13
N LYS A 10 29.82 -12.69 12.57
CA LYS A 10 29.82 -12.02 13.88
C LYS A 10 29.85 -13.03 15.04
N TYR A 11 29.11 -14.13 14.91
CA TYR A 11 28.93 -15.15 15.95
C TYR A 11 29.75 -16.42 15.69
N TYR A 12 30.41 -16.50 14.52
CA TYR A 12 31.12 -17.67 14.01
C TYR A 12 32.20 -18.16 14.96
N LYS A 13 32.91 -17.21 15.59
CA LYS A 13 33.96 -17.47 16.58
C LYS A 13 33.43 -17.62 18.01
N GLU A 14 32.26 -17.07 18.32
CA GLU A 14 31.67 -17.12 19.67
C GLU A 14 30.91 -18.44 19.93
N PHE A 15 30.39 -19.07 18.88
CA PHE A 15 29.54 -20.27 18.98
C PHE A 15 30.14 -21.53 18.33
N ASP A 16 31.47 -21.58 18.10
CA ASP A 16 32.17 -22.72 17.47
C ASP A 16 31.54 -23.22 16.16
N LEU A 17 31.14 -22.29 15.29
CA LEU A 17 30.46 -22.60 14.02
C LEU A 17 31.42 -22.86 12.86
N GLU A 18 32.61 -23.41 13.11
CA GLU A 18 33.70 -23.53 12.13
C GLU A 18 33.28 -24.21 10.82
N HIS A 19 32.40 -25.20 10.92
CA HIS A 19 31.80 -25.94 9.81
C HIS A 19 31.00 -25.07 8.82
N TRP A 20 30.66 -23.83 9.15
CA TRP A 20 30.02 -22.87 8.24
C TRP A 20 31.01 -22.07 7.38
N GLY A 21 32.33 -22.27 7.54
CA GLY A 21 33.38 -21.58 6.78
C GLY A 21 33.25 -21.71 5.25
N PHE A 22 32.62 -22.78 4.76
CA PHE A 22 32.33 -22.98 3.33
C PHE A 22 31.49 -21.83 2.71
N LEU A 23 30.74 -21.06 3.51
CA LEU A 23 29.97 -19.92 3.02
C LEU A 23 30.87 -18.80 2.49
N GLU A 24 32.05 -18.60 3.07
CA GLU A 24 33.03 -17.64 2.57
C GLU A 24 33.54 -18.05 1.19
N GLU A 25 33.96 -19.31 1.07
CA GLU A 25 34.38 -19.92 -0.19
C GLU A 25 33.26 -19.88 -1.24
N PHE A 26 32.03 -20.18 -0.82
CA PHE A 26 30.84 -20.09 -1.68
C PHE A 26 30.60 -18.66 -2.18
N ILE A 27 30.80 -17.63 -1.36
CA ILE A 27 30.67 -16.23 -1.79
C ILE A 27 31.75 -15.88 -2.82
N VAL A 28 32.99 -16.33 -2.62
CA VAL A 28 34.09 -16.13 -3.57
C VAL A 28 33.78 -16.85 -4.90
N LEU A 29 33.31 -18.09 -4.84
CA LEU A 29 32.88 -18.87 -6.00
C LEU A 29 31.69 -18.22 -6.72
N GLN A 30 30.70 -17.72 -5.97
CA GLN A 30 29.54 -17.01 -6.52
C GLN A 30 29.96 -15.72 -7.24
N LYS A 31 30.91 -14.96 -6.67
CA LYS A 31 31.50 -13.76 -7.32
C LYS A 31 32.22 -14.15 -8.63
N LYS A 32 33.04 -15.20 -8.62
CA LYS A 32 33.75 -15.71 -9.81
C LYS A 32 32.78 -16.23 -10.88
N SER A 33 31.71 -16.93 -10.50
CA SER A 33 30.68 -17.45 -11.42
C SER A 33 29.88 -16.31 -12.07
N LYS A 34 29.47 -15.30 -11.30
CA LYS A 34 28.75 -14.12 -11.83
C LYS A 34 29.61 -13.25 -12.75
N ALA A 35 30.92 -13.23 -12.56
CA ALA A 35 31.86 -12.51 -13.43
C ALA A 35 31.97 -13.15 -14.84
N LYS A 36 31.80 -14.47 -14.97
CA LYS A 36 31.86 -15.18 -16.26
C LYS A 36 30.60 -15.03 -17.14
N GLY A 37 29.50 -14.52 -16.60
CA GLY A 37 28.18 -14.50 -17.27
C GLY A 37 27.66 -13.13 -17.74
N LYS A 38 28.44 -12.05 -17.63
CA LYS A 38 28.03 -10.71 -18.10
C LYS A 38 28.77 -10.33 -19.38
N SER A 39 28.07 -10.34 -20.50
CA SER A 39 28.45 -9.61 -21.71
C SER A 39 28.43 -8.09 -21.44
N ASP A 40 29.31 -7.38 -22.14
CA ASP A 40 29.56 -5.94 -22.04
C ASP A 40 28.29 -5.08 -22.16
N VAL A 41 27.77 -4.63 -21.01
CA VAL A 41 26.85 -3.48 -20.95
C VAL A 41 27.48 -2.44 -20.03
N LYS A 42 27.95 -1.33 -20.63
CA LYS A 42 28.65 -0.18 -20.00
C LYS A 42 27.86 0.58 -18.92
N SER A 43 26.66 0.13 -18.53
CA SER A 43 25.81 0.82 -17.54
C SER A 43 26.07 0.30 -16.12
N LYS A 44 26.40 1.18 -15.17
CA LYS A 44 26.63 0.82 -13.76
C LYS A 44 25.42 0.13 -13.10
N ILE A 45 24.21 0.35 -13.62
CA ILE A 45 22.95 -0.25 -13.17
C ILE A 45 22.08 -0.59 -14.40
N SER A 46 21.49 -1.79 -14.42
CA SER A 46 20.62 -2.28 -15.49
C SER A 46 19.13 -2.26 -15.08
N PRO A 47 18.19 -1.89 -15.97
CA PRO A 47 16.75 -1.89 -15.68
C PRO A 47 16.21 -3.24 -15.15
N ASP A 48 15.34 -3.23 -14.13
CA ASP A 48 14.72 -4.45 -13.57
C ASP A 48 13.22 -4.56 -13.91
N TYR A 49 12.84 -5.58 -14.69
CA TYR A 49 11.45 -5.83 -15.08
C TYR A 49 10.68 -6.73 -14.10
N THR A 50 11.31 -7.18 -13.01
CA THR A 50 10.75 -8.19 -12.11
C THR A 50 9.44 -7.75 -11.47
N TYR A 51 9.29 -6.46 -11.14
CA TYR A 51 8.06 -5.97 -10.55
C TYR A 51 6.85 -6.07 -11.49
N ILE A 52 7.02 -5.96 -12.82
CA ILE A 52 5.91 -6.02 -13.81
C ILE A 52 5.57 -7.46 -14.26
N LYS A 53 6.45 -8.45 -14.03
CA LYS A 53 6.29 -9.83 -14.55
C LYS A 53 4.93 -10.49 -14.24
N ASP A 54 4.34 -10.19 -13.08
CA ASP A 54 3.06 -10.74 -12.62
C ASP A 54 1.94 -9.68 -12.65
N LEU A 55 1.74 -9.09 -13.83
CA LEU A 55 0.67 -8.12 -14.07
C LEU A 55 -0.70 -8.80 -14.06
N VAL A 56 -1.64 -8.21 -13.33
CA VAL A 56 -3.03 -8.67 -13.22
C VAL A 56 -3.92 -7.57 -13.79
N ALA A 57 -4.99 -7.96 -14.48
CA ALA A 57 -5.95 -6.98 -15.02
C ALA A 57 -6.56 -6.11 -13.90
N GLY A 58 -6.73 -4.83 -14.20
CA GLY A 58 -7.18 -3.81 -13.26
C GLY A 58 -6.08 -3.19 -12.40
N ARG A 59 -4.82 -3.65 -12.50
CA ARG A 59 -3.70 -3.09 -11.75
C ARG A 59 -2.77 -2.34 -12.70
N PRO A 60 -2.88 -0.99 -12.79
CA PRO A 60 -2.12 -0.22 -13.76
C PRO A 60 -0.61 -0.32 -13.54
N VAL A 61 0.12 -0.39 -14.66
CA VAL A 61 1.55 -0.08 -14.70
C VAL A 61 1.65 1.43 -14.73
N LEU A 62 2.41 2.00 -13.80
CA LEU A 62 2.55 3.46 -13.68
C LEU A 62 3.82 3.93 -14.41
N SER A 63 4.90 3.16 -14.36
CA SER A 63 6.12 3.46 -15.11
C SER A 63 6.83 2.17 -15.44
N HIS A 64 7.43 2.07 -16.64
CA HIS A 64 8.43 1.06 -16.96
C HIS A 64 9.77 1.35 -16.24
N PRO A 65 10.66 0.34 -16.16
CA PRO A 65 11.91 0.46 -15.43
C PRO A 65 12.82 1.53 -16.07
N MET A 66 13.33 2.46 -15.26
CA MET A 66 14.19 3.58 -15.69
C MET A 66 13.63 4.45 -16.84
N ALA A 67 12.32 4.39 -17.11
CA ALA A 67 11.69 5.12 -18.20
C ALA A 67 11.57 6.62 -17.91
N ALA A 68 11.95 7.47 -18.87
CA ALA A 68 11.81 8.92 -18.75
C ALA A 68 10.34 9.34 -18.62
N GLY A 69 10.05 10.23 -17.67
CA GLY A 69 8.67 10.61 -17.33
C GLY A 69 8.04 9.76 -16.23
N GLY A 70 8.75 8.74 -15.75
CA GLY A 70 8.35 7.93 -14.60
C GLY A 70 8.43 8.69 -13.29
N PHE A 71 8.40 7.96 -12.18
CA PHE A 71 8.61 8.50 -10.85
C PHE A 71 10.07 8.92 -10.66
N ARG A 72 10.34 10.20 -10.43
CA ARG A 72 11.70 10.69 -10.20
C ARG A 72 12.14 10.32 -8.78
N LEU A 73 13.30 9.67 -8.63
CA LEU A 73 13.83 9.39 -7.30
C LEU A 73 14.20 10.69 -6.57
N ARG A 74 13.66 10.85 -5.36
CA ARG A 74 14.08 11.85 -4.39
C ARG A 74 14.37 11.15 -3.06
N TYR A 75 15.56 11.39 -2.52
CA TYR A 75 15.93 10.84 -1.22
C TYR A 75 15.31 11.67 -0.11
N GLY A 76 14.63 11.00 0.81
CA GLY A 76 14.12 11.63 2.01
C GLY A 76 13.10 10.76 2.72
N ARG A 77 12.71 11.23 3.90
CA ARG A 77 11.74 10.58 4.75
C ARG A 77 10.76 11.62 5.25
N SER A 78 9.48 11.41 4.98
CA SER A 78 8.41 12.21 5.54
C SER A 78 7.99 11.66 6.91
N ARG A 79 7.16 12.42 7.62
CA ARG A 79 6.53 11.96 8.87
C ARG A 79 5.78 10.63 8.72
N VAL A 80 5.34 10.31 7.50
CA VAL A 80 4.52 9.13 7.14
C VAL A 80 5.21 8.17 6.17
N SER A 81 6.55 8.22 6.06
CA SER A 81 7.34 7.32 5.21
C SER A 81 8.53 6.72 5.96
N GLY A 82 9.25 5.82 5.28
CA GLY A 82 10.28 4.96 5.85
C GLY A 82 9.73 3.60 6.29
N TYR A 83 10.63 2.69 6.65
CA TYR A 83 10.29 1.31 7.02
C TYR A 83 9.48 0.57 5.93
N SER A 84 9.95 0.65 4.67
CA SER A 84 9.26 0.24 3.44
C SER A 84 8.07 1.10 3.00
N GLY A 85 7.66 2.10 3.76
CA GLY A 85 6.67 3.11 3.35
C GLY A 85 7.28 4.22 2.48
N GLN A 86 6.61 4.60 1.40
CA GLN A 86 7.10 5.62 0.45
C GLN A 86 6.03 6.68 0.18
N SER A 87 6.44 7.88 -0.25
CA SER A 87 5.51 8.99 -0.51
C SER A 87 5.61 9.56 -1.93
N VAL A 88 4.49 10.10 -2.42
CA VAL A 88 4.35 10.85 -3.70
C VAL A 88 3.48 12.07 -3.42
N HIS A 89 3.40 12.95 -4.41
CA HIS A 89 2.56 14.12 -4.32
C HIS A 89 1.06 13.78 -4.43
N PRO A 90 0.17 14.37 -3.61
CA PRO A 90 -1.28 14.20 -3.72
C PRO A 90 -1.84 14.48 -5.13
N ALA A 91 -1.27 15.46 -5.83
CA ALA A 91 -1.64 15.74 -7.23
C ALA A 91 -1.48 14.52 -8.14
N THR A 92 -0.39 13.77 -7.99
CA THR A 92 -0.12 12.56 -8.78
C THR A 92 -1.19 11.49 -8.54
N MET A 93 -1.67 11.35 -7.29
CA MET A 93 -2.72 10.39 -6.96
C MET A 93 -4.02 10.65 -7.73
N HIS A 94 -4.45 11.91 -7.83
CA HIS A 94 -5.65 12.29 -8.56
C HIS A 94 -5.52 12.18 -10.08
N ILE A 95 -4.36 12.58 -10.61
CA ILE A 95 -4.07 12.54 -12.05
C ILE A 95 -3.98 11.10 -12.56
N LEU A 96 -3.59 10.16 -11.69
CA LEU A 96 -3.65 8.71 -11.96
C LEU A 96 -5.08 8.14 -11.84
N ASN A 97 -6.11 8.91 -12.20
CA ASN A 97 -7.52 8.54 -12.15
C ASN A 97 -7.96 7.94 -10.79
N ASP A 98 -7.39 8.43 -9.68
CA ASP A 98 -7.60 7.91 -8.32
C ASP A 98 -7.29 6.42 -8.11
N TYR A 99 -6.48 5.80 -8.97
CA TYR A 99 -6.06 4.40 -8.78
C TYR A 99 -5.08 4.23 -7.62
N LEU A 100 -4.31 5.27 -7.32
CA LEU A 100 -3.35 5.30 -6.23
C LEU A 100 -3.96 6.00 -5.02
N ALA A 101 -4.33 5.23 -3.99
CA ALA A 101 -4.82 5.76 -2.72
C ALA A 101 -3.79 5.56 -1.59
N SER A 102 -3.95 6.29 -0.49
CA SER A 102 -3.14 6.08 0.72
C SER A 102 -3.29 4.63 1.23
N ALA A 103 -2.17 3.99 1.59
CA ALA A 103 -2.03 2.56 1.89
C ALA A 103 -2.15 1.58 0.71
N THR A 104 -2.24 2.07 -0.53
CA THR A 104 -2.11 1.20 -1.72
C THR A 104 -0.69 0.64 -1.77
N GLN A 105 -0.54 -0.66 -1.98
CA GLN A 105 0.76 -1.26 -2.20
C GLN A 105 1.22 -0.96 -3.63
N LEU A 106 2.40 -0.38 -3.79
CA LEU A 106 3.11 -0.31 -5.07
C LEU A 106 4.15 -1.41 -5.15
N LYS A 107 4.25 -2.08 -6.30
CA LYS A 107 5.41 -2.91 -6.62
C LYS A 107 6.41 -2.03 -7.36
N VAL A 108 7.57 -1.82 -6.75
CA VAL A 108 8.58 -0.87 -7.20
C VAL A 108 9.77 -1.60 -7.78
N GLU A 109 10.50 -0.94 -8.67
CA GLU A 109 11.74 -1.45 -9.25
C GLU A 109 12.84 -1.56 -8.19
N ARG A 110 12.97 -0.53 -7.35
CA ARG A 110 14.06 -0.32 -6.39
C ARG A 110 13.60 0.57 -5.23
N PRO A 111 14.29 0.55 -4.07
CA PRO A 111 15.30 -0.43 -3.65
C PRO A 111 14.68 -1.77 -3.18
N GLY A 112 13.38 -1.78 -2.87
CA GLY A 112 12.62 -2.95 -2.42
C GLY A 112 11.75 -3.58 -3.52
N LYS A 113 11.00 -4.63 -3.15
CA LYS A 113 10.03 -5.29 -4.05
C LYS A 113 8.66 -4.63 -4.02
N ALA A 114 8.33 -4.00 -2.90
CA ALA A 114 7.05 -3.41 -2.63
C ALA A 114 7.19 -2.30 -1.59
N ALA A 115 6.24 -1.37 -1.62
CA ALA A 115 6.12 -0.31 -0.65
C ALA A 115 4.64 0.02 -0.44
N ALA A 116 4.23 0.28 0.80
CA ALA A 116 2.96 0.96 1.03
C ALA A 116 3.14 2.45 0.78
N TYR A 117 2.10 3.06 0.24
CA TYR A 117 2.20 4.40 -0.30
C TYR A 117 1.45 5.43 0.57
N THR A 118 2.05 6.61 0.79
CA THR A 118 1.51 7.73 1.60
C THR A 118 1.75 9.08 0.93
N VAL A 119 1.25 10.17 1.53
CA VAL A 119 1.31 11.51 0.93
C VAL A 119 2.45 12.37 1.43
N CYS A 120 3.07 13.12 0.51
CA CYS A 120 4.00 14.20 0.82
C CYS A 120 3.78 15.32 -0.20
N ASP A 121 3.32 16.48 0.24
CA ASP A 121 3.02 17.63 -0.61
C ASP A 121 4.16 18.65 -0.73
N SER A 122 5.29 18.39 -0.07
CA SER A 122 6.50 19.20 -0.18
C SER A 122 7.42 18.80 -1.35
N ILE A 123 7.11 17.71 -2.06
CA ILE A 123 7.89 17.21 -3.21
C ILE A 123 7.25 17.65 -4.54
N ASP A 124 7.94 17.44 -5.67
CA ASP A 124 7.42 17.88 -6.96
C ASP A 124 6.26 16.98 -7.43
N GLY A 125 5.16 17.61 -7.83
CA GLY A 125 4.00 16.94 -8.44
C GLY A 125 4.20 16.55 -9.92
N PRO A 126 3.13 16.14 -10.61
CA PRO A 126 3.22 15.73 -12.01
C PRO A 126 3.26 16.93 -12.95
N ILE A 127 3.83 16.71 -14.14
CA ILE A 127 3.74 17.64 -15.29
C ILE A 127 2.83 16.98 -16.31
N VAL A 128 1.78 17.68 -16.71
CA VAL A 128 0.74 17.15 -17.61
C VAL A 128 0.55 18.06 -18.81
N LYS A 129 0.17 17.43 -19.92
CA LYS A 129 -0.35 18.09 -21.11
C LYS A 129 -1.87 18.01 -21.07
N LEU A 130 -2.53 19.15 -21.23
CA LEU A 130 -3.97 19.26 -21.32
C LEU A 130 -4.45 19.05 -22.77
N LYS A 131 -5.74 18.77 -22.93
CA LYS A 131 -6.40 18.57 -24.24
C LYS A 131 -6.34 19.80 -25.15
N ASN A 132 -6.23 21.00 -24.58
CA ASN A 132 -6.00 22.24 -25.33
C ASN A 132 -4.53 22.41 -25.77
N GLY A 133 -3.65 21.47 -25.45
CA GLY A 133 -2.24 21.51 -25.78
C GLY A 133 -1.35 22.24 -24.78
N ASP A 134 -1.89 22.82 -23.71
CA ASP A 134 -1.08 23.47 -22.66
C ASP A 134 -0.31 22.44 -21.85
N VAL A 135 0.90 22.81 -21.42
CA VAL A 135 1.71 22.02 -20.47
C VAL A 135 1.76 22.76 -19.14
N ILE A 136 1.28 22.09 -18.09
CA ILE A 136 1.21 22.66 -16.74
C ILE A 136 1.94 21.77 -15.73
N PHE A 137 2.58 22.41 -14.77
CA PHE A 137 3.13 21.76 -13.58
C PHE A 137 2.10 21.83 -12.46
N LEU A 138 1.67 20.66 -11.96
CA LEU A 138 0.63 20.57 -10.94
C LEU A 138 1.25 20.55 -9.54
N GLU A 139 1.42 21.74 -8.97
CA GLU A 139 2.04 21.94 -7.65
C GLU A 139 1.14 21.62 -6.47
N THR A 140 -0.18 21.63 -6.64
CA THR A 140 -1.11 21.42 -5.52
C THR A 140 -2.20 20.41 -5.87
N GLU A 141 -2.81 19.86 -4.83
CA GLU A 141 -3.93 18.93 -4.95
C GLU A 141 -5.14 19.58 -5.62
N GLU A 142 -5.42 20.86 -5.32
CA GLU A 142 -6.57 21.58 -5.86
C GLU A 142 -6.45 21.76 -7.38
N LEU A 143 -5.24 22.08 -7.87
CA LEU A 143 -4.96 22.16 -9.31
C LEU A 143 -5.16 20.80 -9.99
N ALA A 144 -4.71 19.71 -9.36
CA ALA A 144 -4.88 18.37 -9.90
C ALA A 144 -6.36 17.99 -10.04
N ILE A 145 -7.17 18.27 -9.01
CA ILE A 145 -8.63 18.01 -9.04
C ILE A 145 -9.29 18.81 -10.16
N LYS A 146 -8.91 20.09 -10.34
CA LYS A 146 -9.44 20.97 -11.39
C LYS A 146 -9.16 20.42 -12.78
N TYR A 147 -7.89 20.08 -13.06
CA TYR A 147 -7.45 19.73 -14.42
C TYR A 147 -7.57 18.24 -14.77
N LYS A 148 -7.90 17.37 -13.80
CA LYS A 148 -7.96 15.90 -13.98
C LYS A 148 -8.68 15.43 -15.25
N LYS A 149 -9.84 16.03 -15.58
CA LYS A 149 -10.64 15.64 -16.76
C LYS A 149 -10.09 16.19 -18.09
N GLU A 150 -9.24 17.20 -18.00
CA GLU A 150 -8.63 17.91 -19.14
C GLU A 150 -7.25 17.33 -19.50
N VAL A 151 -6.69 16.41 -18.70
CA VAL A 151 -5.40 15.76 -19.00
C VAL A 151 -5.51 14.90 -20.26
N ASP A 152 -4.64 15.18 -21.23
CA ASP A 152 -4.41 14.38 -22.42
C ASP A 152 -3.23 13.41 -22.22
N LYS A 153 -2.06 13.92 -21.79
CA LYS A 153 -0.88 13.11 -21.48
C LYS A 153 -0.25 13.49 -20.14
N ILE A 154 0.28 12.49 -19.45
CA ILE A 154 1.09 12.64 -18.25
C ILE A 154 2.55 12.52 -18.67
N LEU A 155 3.25 13.66 -18.70
CA LEU A 155 4.62 13.76 -19.19
C LEU A 155 5.63 13.31 -18.13
N PHE A 156 5.37 13.69 -16.87
CA PHE A 156 6.14 13.29 -15.70
C PHE A 156 5.18 12.98 -14.55
N LEU A 157 5.40 11.85 -13.86
CA LEU A 157 4.60 11.48 -12.68
C LEU A 157 4.92 12.30 -11.43
N GLY A 158 6.07 12.99 -11.42
CA GLY A 158 6.58 13.72 -10.27
C GLY A 158 7.52 12.88 -9.42
N ASP A 159 7.72 13.32 -8.18
CA ASP A 159 8.69 12.74 -7.27
C ASP A 159 8.20 11.48 -6.57
N PHE A 160 9.17 10.62 -6.25
CA PHE A 160 8.99 9.46 -5.41
C PHE A 160 10.00 9.49 -4.28
N LEU A 161 9.46 9.73 -3.09
CA LEU A 161 10.23 9.93 -1.87
C LEU A 161 10.59 8.57 -1.28
N ILE A 162 11.88 8.24 -1.31
CA ILE A 162 12.42 6.99 -0.79
C ILE A 162 13.46 7.29 0.28
N SER A 163 13.33 6.62 1.42
CA SER A 163 14.19 6.80 2.58
C SER A 163 15.59 6.21 2.36
N TYR A 164 16.60 6.78 3.00
CA TYR A 164 17.94 6.19 3.04
C TYR A 164 17.90 4.79 3.66
N GLY A 165 17.12 4.62 4.73
CA GLY A 165 16.99 3.36 5.45
C GLY A 165 16.56 2.18 4.56
N ASP A 166 15.67 2.43 3.59
CA ASP A 166 15.23 1.39 2.65
C ASP A 166 16.36 0.93 1.70
N PHE A 167 17.29 1.81 1.33
CA PHE A 167 18.48 1.43 0.55
C PHE A 167 19.46 0.63 1.41
N PHE A 168 19.64 1.04 2.66
CA PHE A 168 20.52 0.38 3.62
C PHE A 168 20.05 -1.05 3.91
N ASP A 169 18.78 -1.26 4.28
CA ASP A 169 18.26 -2.60 4.61
C ASP A 169 18.35 -3.59 3.43
N ARG A 170 17.99 -3.11 2.23
CA ARG A 170 17.98 -3.91 1.00
C ARG A 170 19.39 -4.10 0.42
N ALA A 171 20.41 -3.51 1.03
CA ALA A 171 21.79 -3.51 0.58
C ALA A 171 21.92 -3.11 -0.90
N HIS A 172 21.11 -2.13 -1.32
CA HIS A 172 21.10 -1.61 -2.68
C HIS A 172 22.08 -0.44 -2.77
N PRO A 173 22.93 -0.35 -3.82
CA PRO A 173 23.81 0.82 -4.00
C PRO A 173 22.98 2.10 -4.07
N LEU A 174 23.51 3.19 -3.51
CA LEU A 174 22.91 4.50 -3.71
C LEU A 174 22.95 4.84 -5.19
N ILE A 175 21.97 5.58 -5.67
CA ILE A 175 21.85 5.94 -7.07
C ILE A 175 21.67 7.45 -7.22
N PRO A 176 22.15 8.06 -8.31
CA PRO A 176 22.03 9.50 -8.52
C PRO A 176 20.57 9.97 -8.37
N PRO A 177 20.25 10.79 -7.36
CA PRO A 177 18.93 11.41 -7.28
C PRO A 177 18.80 12.48 -8.36
N GLY A 178 17.56 12.84 -8.71
CA GLY A 178 17.34 14.06 -9.47
C GLY A 178 17.77 15.27 -8.64
N TYR A 179 18.35 16.29 -9.27
CA TYR A 179 18.73 17.50 -8.55
C TYR A 179 17.50 18.16 -7.92
N CYS A 180 17.55 18.35 -6.61
CA CYS A 180 16.43 18.70 -5.75
C CYS A 180 16.82 19.79 -4.76
N GLN A 181 15.82 20.42 -4.14
CA GLN A 181 15.96 21.66 -3.38
C GLN A 181 16.81 21.50 -2.11
N GLU A 182 16.75 20.34 -1.47
CA GLU A 182 17.56 19.93 -0.31
C GLU A 182 19.03 19.82 -0.68
N PHE A 183 19.33 19.31 -1.88
CA PHE A 183 20.70 19.22 -2.33
C PHE A 183 21.24 20.62 -2.69
N TRP A 184 20.41 21.45 -3.33
CA TRP A 184 20.76 22.83 -3.68
C TRP A 184 21.03 23.70 -2.45
N ILE A 185 20.18 23.64 -1.40
CA ILE A 185 20.36 24.45 -0.20
C ILE A 185 21.63 24.07 0.57
N LEU A 186 22.01 22.79 0.57
CA LEU A 186 23.26 22.33 1.19
C LEU A 186 24.50 22.77 0.39
N GLU A 187 24.42 22.81 -0.95
CA GLU A 187 25.49 23.40 -1.77
C GLU A 187 25.60 24.91 -1.55
N PHE A 188 24.47 25.59 -1.34
CA PHE A 188 24.44 27.01 -1.00
C PHE A 188 25.04 27.28 0.39
N GLU A 189 24.67 26.50 1.40
CA GLU A 189 25.26 26.55 2.76
C GLU A 189 26.78 26.34 2.71
N GLU A 190 27.26 25.32 1.97
CA GLU A 190 28.70 25.07 1.79
C GLU A 190 29.41 26.24 1.09
N ALA A 191 28.78 26.87 0.09
CA ALA A 191 29.36 28.00 -0.65
C ALA A 191 29.45 29.27 0.21
N ILE A 192 28.42 29.58 1.00
CA ILE A 192 28.40 30.71 1.94
C ILE A 192 29.56 30.57 2.94
N ILE A 193 29.69 29.39 3.55
CA ILE A 193 30.75 29.12 4.54
C ILE A 193 32.14 29.26 3.92
N LYS A 194 32.33 28.80 2.67
CA LYS A 194 33.61 28.97 1.95
C LYS A 194 33.94 30.42 1.62
N LEU A 195 32.93 31.25 1.35
CA LEU A 195 33.13 32.63 0.90
C LEU A 195 33.31 33.60 2.08
N PHE A 196 32.53 33.45 3.15
CA PHE A 196 32.55 34.38 4.29
C PHE A 196 33.17 33.82 5.58
N GLY A 197 33.45 32.51 5.64
CA GLY A 197 33.93 31.83 6.85
C GLY A 197 32.85 31.60 7.92
N THR A 198 31.79 32.41 7.94
CA THR A 198 30.65 32.31 8.86
C THR A 198 29.33 32.42 8.11
N PHE A 199 28.27 31.82 8.68
CA PHE A 199 26.92 31.92 8.16
C PHE A 199 26.27 33.23 8.64
N ASP A 200 26.16 34.22 7.77
CA ASP A 200 25.70 35.58 8.10
C ASP A 200 24.72 36.12 7.03
N PHE A 201 23.47 36.36 7.44
CA PHE A 201 22.40 36.79 6.54
C PHE A 201 22.57 38.21 6.01
N GLU A 202 23.27 39.09 6.73
CA GLU A 202 23.44 40.49 6.33
C GLU A 202 24.43 40.60 5.17
N LYS A 203 25.58 39.90 5.27
CA LYS A 203 26.57 39.82 4.19
C LYS A 203 26.03 39.16 2.92
N ILE A 204 25.10 38.21 3.08
CA ILE A 204 24.42 37.59 1.94
C ILE A 204 23.50 38.62 1.28
N ASN A 205 22.69 39.35 2.04
CA ASN A 205 21.79 40.40 1.52
C ASN A 205 22.55 41.53 0.78
N GLU A 206 23.77 41.88 1.21
CA GLU A 206 24.60 42.85 0.50
C GLU A 206 25.04 42.36 -0.90
N LEU A 207 25.24 41.05 -1.06
CA LEU A 207 25.69 40.44 -2.32
C LEU A 207 24.53 40.03 -3.24
N ILE A 208 23.40 39.65 -2.67
CA ILE A 208 22.18 39.28 -3.39
C ILE A 208 21.03 40.12 -2.86
N ASN A 209 20.39 40.93 -3.70
CA ASN A 209 19.27 41.82 -3.35
C ASN A 209 18.00 41.06 -2.89
N ILE A 210 18.09 40.31 -1.80
CA ILE A 210 17.08 39.46 -1.20
C ILE A 210 17.06 39.76 0.30
N SER A 211 15.89 40.15 0.82
CA SER A 211 15.76 40.48 2.23
C SER A 211 16.21 39.35 3.16
N SER A 212 16.83 39.71 4.28
CA SER A 212 17.29 38.80 5.33
C SER A 212 16.17 37.88 5.84
N GLU A 213 14.93 38.39 5.93
CA GLU A 213 13.77 37.60 6.33
C GLU A 213 13.43 36.49 5.31
N ASN A 214 13.52 36.77 4.01
CA ASN A 214 13.27 35.78 2.96
C ASN A 214 14.39 34.73 2.90
N LEU A 215 15.64 35.13 3.17
CA LEU A 215 16.76 34.21 3.30
C LEU A 215 16.57 33.30 4.51
N LYS A 216 16.18 33.84 5.66
CA LYS A 216 15.88 33.04 6.86
C LYS A 216 14.79 32.01 6.57
N LYS A 217 13.67 32.43 5.95
CA LYS A 217 12.60 31.51 5.51
C LYS A 217 13.10 30.44 4.52
N LEU A 218 14.04 30.77 3.64
CA LEU A 218 14.61 29.83 2.67
C LEU A 218 15.43 28.72 3.35
N PHE A 219 16.15 29.01 4.43
CA PHE A 219 16.92 28.01 5.17
C PHE A 219 16.07 27.25 6.20
N ASP A 220 15.08 27.91 6.81
CA ASP A 220 14.17 27.29 7.78
C ASP A 220 13.18 26.31 7.10
N ASP A 221 12.66 26.67 5.92
CA ASP A 221 11.78 25.80 5.12
C ASP A 221 12.14 25.87 3.62
N PRO A 222 13.21 25.17 3.19
CA PRO A 222 13.69 25.22 1.82
C PRO A 222 12.71 24.62 0.81
N LEU A 223 11.79 23.75 1.24
CA LEU A 223 10.90 23.01 0.35
C LEU A 223 9.67 23.84 -0.06
N MET A 224 9.13 24.62 0.88
CA MET A 224 7.95 25.43 0.65
C MET A 224 8.29 26.86 0.24
N SER A 225 9.44 27.39 0.63
CA SER A 225 9.87 28.73 0.24
C SER A 225 10.07 28.85 -1.27
N ARG A 226 9.68 30.00 -1.82
CA ARG A 226 9.75 30.29 -3.26
C ARG A 226 10.65 31.49 -3.49
N ILE A 227 11.64 31.31 -4.37
CA ILE A 227 12.50 32.38 -4.86
C ILE A 227 12.18 32.68 -6.32
N SER A 228 12.35 33.93 -6.75
CA SER A 228 12.17 34.30 -8.16
C SER A 228 13.28 33.72 -9.03
N VAL A 229 13.04 33.60 -10.34
CA VAL A 229 14.07 33.15 -11.30
C VAL A 229 15.28 34.09 -11.26
N LYS A 230 15.05 35.40 -11.20
CA LYS A 230 16.12 36.40 -11.08
C LYS A 230 16.99 36.16 -9.84
N ALA A 231 16.36 35.98 -8.68
CA ALA A 231 17.07 35.64 -7.45
C ALA A 231 17.88 34.34 -7.58
N ALA A 232 17.33 33.30 -8.23
CA ALA A 232 18.05 32.06 -8.47
C ALA A 232 19.29 32.24 -9.38
N VAL A 233 19.23 33.16 -10.35
CA VAL A 233 20.37 33.52 -11.20
C VAL A 233 21.43 34.27 -10.40
N ASP A 234 21.01 35.27 -9.62
CA ASP A 234 21.91 36.09 -8.80
C ASP A 234 22.66 35.22 -7.79
N ILE A 235 21.98 34.29 -7.12
CA ILE A 235 22.59 33.31 -6.21
C ILE A 235 23.60 32.41 -6.94
N SER A 236 23.21 31.86 -8.10
CA SER A 236 24.08 30.95 -8.85
C SER A 236 25.36 31.64 -9.33
N LYS A 237 25.28 32.91 -9.74
CA LYS A 237 26.43 33.71 -10.19
C LYS A 237 27.30 34.19 -9.03
N ALA A 238 26.70 34.67 -7.94
CA ALA A 238 27.44 35.21 -6.80
C ALA A 238 28.20 34.12 -6.01
N PHE A 239 27.59 32.94 -5.85
CA PHE A 239 28.15 31.86 -5.03
C PHE A 239 28.72 30.69 -5.83
N ASP A 240 28.71 30.78 -7.16
CA ASP A 240 29.26 29.78 -8.07
C ASP A 240 28.67 28.35 -7.89
N ILE A 241 27.40 28.30 -7.46
CA ILE A 241 26.62 27.08 -7.25
C ILE A 241 25.72 26.76 -8.44
N PRO A 242 25.27 25.50 -8.61
CA PRO A 242 24.32 25.16 -9.66
C PRO A 242 23.00 25.92 -9.54
N PHE A 243 22.37 26.12 -10.69
CA PHE A 243 21.08 26.79 -10.82
C PHE A 243 19.98 26.05 -10.06
N ASN A 244 19.00 26.80 -9.57
CA ASN A 244 17.96 26.24 -8.71
C ASN A 244 17.18 25.11 -9.43
N PRO A 245 16.96 23.95 -8.76
CA PRO A 245 16.34 22.77 -9.37
C PRO A 245 14.91 23.01 -9.83
N ARG A 246 14.15 23.92 -9.21
CA ARG A 246 12.78 24.25 -9.60
C ARG A 246 12.71 24.75 -11.04
N TYR A 247 13.66 25.60 -11.42
CA TYR A 247 13.74 26.23 -12.74
C TYR A 247 14.59 25.46 -13.75
N THR A 248 15.28 24.40 -13.33
CA THR A 248 16.06 23.55 -14.22
C THR A 248 15.15 22.62 -15.04
N PHE A 249 15.50 22.34 -16.30
CA PHE A 249 14.72 21.44 -17.17
C PHE A 249 15.34 20.03 -17.29
N TYR A 250 14.56 19.08 -17.80
CA TYR A 250 14.94 17.67 -17.91
C TYR A 250 15.78 17.38 -19.17
N TRP A 251 16.91 18.05 -19.34
CA TRP A 251 17.73 17.95 -20.57
C TRP A 251 18.24 16.54 -20.91
N ASN A 252 18.37 15.65 -19.91
CA ASN A 252 18.81 14.27 -20.12
C ASN A 252 17.72 13.33 -20.66
N THR A 253 16.48 13.79 -20.86
CA THR A 253 15.37 12.95 -21.38
C THR A 253 15.25 12.97 -22.91
N ILE A 254 16.02 13.81 -23.58
CA ILE A 254 16.05 13.95 -25.04
C ILE A 254 17.36 13.43 -25.62
N ASN A 255 17.42 13.25 -26.93
CA ASN A 255 18.65 12.91 -27.65
C ASN A 255 19.24 14.15 -28.36
N LEU A 256 20.42 13.99 -28.98
CA LEU A 256 21.12 15.10 -29.66
C LEU A 256 20.38 15.61 -30.90
N ASP A 257 19.72 14.74 -31.65
CA ASP A 257 18.92 15.12 -32.83
C ASP A 257 17.72 16.00 -32.42
N GLN A 258 17.00 15.59 -31.37
CA GLN A 258 15.93 16.37 -30.76
C GLN A 258 16.45 17.72 -30.25
N LEU A 259 17.62 17.75 -29.62
CA LEU A 259 18.23 19.01 -29.17
C LEU A 259 18.52 19.95 -30.36
N LYS A 260 19.07 19.42 -31.46
CA LYS A 260 19.32 20.20 -32.68
C LYS A 260 18.02 20.79 -33.26
N ARG A 261 16.99 19.94 -33.39
CA ARG A 261 15.68 20.34 -33.90
C ARG A 261 15.03 21.42 -33.03
N LEU A 262 15.17 21.33 -31.71
CA LEU A 262 14.71 22.36 -30.78
C LEU A 262 15.37 23.71 -31.09
N PHE A 263 16.69 23.77 -31.20
CA PHE A 263 17.39 25.03 -31.47
C PHE A 263 17.12 25.59 -32.88
N LEU A 264 16.96 24.72 -33.89
CA LEU A 264 16.52 25.14 -35.22
C LEU A 264 15.14 25.80 -35.19
N TRP A 265 14.21 25.23 -34.42
CA TRP A 265 12.87 25.80 -34.26
C TRP A 265 12.92 27.14 -33.51
N PHE A 266 13.74 27.22 -32.46
CA PHE A 266 13.92 28.45 -31.68
C PHE A 266 14.65 29.57 -32.44
N LYS A 267 15.21 29.35 -33.63
CA LYS A 267 15.83 30.41 -34.45
C LYS A 267 14.86 31.55 -34.80
N ASN A 268 13.57 31.23 -34.96
CA ASN A 268 12.52 32.16 -35.38
C ASN A 268 11.61 32.58 -34.22
N PHE A 269 12.16 32.73 -33.02
CA PHE A 269 11.40 33.14 -31.83
C PHE A 269 11.23 34.66 -31.75
N ASP A 270 10.05 35.08 -31.31
CA ASP A 270 9.75 36.47 -30.96
C ASP A 270 9.78 36.62 -29.43
N ILE A 271 10.35 37.72 -28.92
CA ILE A 271 10.19 38.11 -27.52
C ILE A 271 9.14 39.22 -27.46
N ARG A 272 8.01 38.97 -26.79
CA ARG A 272 6.96 39.96 -26.53
C ARG A 272 6.66 39.99 -25.04
N ASP A 273 6.73 41.17 -24.41
CA ASP A 273 6.54 41.33 -22.96
C ASP A 273 7.37 40.35 -22.11
N GLU A 274 8.64 40.15 -22.48
CA GLU A 274 9.58 39.21 -21.84
C GLU A 274 9.12 37.73 -21.87
N LYS A 275 8.20 37.40 -22.77
CA LYS A 275 7.75 36.02 -23.07
C LYS A 275 8.31 35.57 -24.42
N ILE A 276 8.78 34.33 -24.47
CA ILE A 276 9.15 33.68 -25.73
C ILE A 276 7.87 33.22 -26.43
N VAL A 277 7.67 33.68 -27.65
CA VAL A 277 6.58 33.32 -28.55
C VAL A 277 7.15 32.62 -29.78
N LEU A 278 6.68 31.41 -30.04
CA LEU A 278 7.12 30.56 -31.14
C LEU A 278 5.92 30.15 -32.00
N LYS A 279 6.10 30.07 -33.31
CA LYS A 279 5.09 29.44 -34.17
C LYS A 279 5.01 27.94 -33.88
N ASN A 280 3.80 27.42 -33.71
CA ASN A 280 3.55 26.02 -33.40
C ASN A 280 4.14 25.10 -34.49
N SER A 281 4.82 24.04 -34.07
CA SER A 281 5.46 23.07 -34.94
C SER A 281 5.53 21.70 -34.26
N VAL A 282 5.99 20.68 -35.00
CA VAL A 282 6.17 19.31 -34.47
C VAL A 282 7.21 19.28 -33.33
N GLU A 283 8.18 20.19 -33.37
CA GLU A 283 9.24 20.34 -32.37
C GLU A 283 8.73 20.76 -30.99
N LYS A 284 7.48 21.24 -30.88
CA LYS A 284 6.80 21.46 -29.61
C LYS A 284 6.89 20.25 -28.69
N GLU A 285 6.79 19.03 -29.23
CA GLU A 285 6.91 17.80 -28.45
C GLU A 285 8.23 17.77 -27.64
N ILE A 286 9.32 18.34 -28.15
CA ILE A 286 10.61 18.35 -27.44
C ILE A 286 10.53 19.20 -26.17
N LEU A 287 9.79 20.32 -26.17
CA LEU A 287 9.51 21.11 -24.94
C LEU A 287 8.71 20.30 -23.92
N GLU A 288 7.77 19.49 -24.40
CA GLU A 288 7.01 18.55 -23.56
C GLU A 288 7.96 17.49 -22.95
N LEU A 289 8.93 16.99 -23.74
CA LEU A 289 9.87 15.96 -23.28
C LEU A 289 10.86 16.46 -22.22
N ILE A 290 11.30 17.72 -22.28
CA ILE A 290 12.16 18.35 -21.26
C ILE A 290 11.36 18.99 -20.10
N GLY A 291 10.03 18.97 -20.18
CA GLY A 291 9.12 19.39 -19.11
C GLY A 291 9.03 20.90 -18.90
N VAL A 292 9.06 21.71 -19.97
CA VAL A 292 8.85 23.17 -19.87
C VAL A 292 7.35 23.47 -19.86
N PRO A 293 6.80 24.10 -18.80
CA PRO A 293 5.44 24.62 -18.82
C PRO A 293 5.27 25.71 -19.88
N HIS A 294 4.27 25.57 -20.76
CA HIS A 294 3.99 26.51 -21.84
C HIS A 294 2.51 26.46 -22.24
N LYS A 295 2.03 27.53 -22.88
CA LYS A 295 0.65 27.65 -23.37
C LYS A 295 0.58 27.56 -24.89
N LEU A 296 -0.47 26.96 -25.41
CA LEU A 296 -0.80 26.97 -26.83
C LEU A 296 -1.94 27.98 -27.08
N VAL A 297 -1.65 29.05 -27.81
CA VAL A 297 -2.61 30.14 -28.09
C VAL A 297 -3.05 30.04 -29.54
N SER A 298 -4.37 29.98 -29.74
CA SER A 298 -5.03 29.91 -31.07
C SER A 298 -4.57 28.74 -31.94
N ASP A 299 -4.00 27.67 -31.36
CA ASP A 299 -3.32 26.56 -32.06
C ASP A 299 -2.13 26.95 -32.96
N GLU A 300 -1.79 28.25 -33.02
CA GLU A 300 -0.78 28.82 -33.88
C GLU A 300 0.52 29.15 -33.15
N PHE A 301 0.45 29.50 -31.87
CA PHE A 301 1.61 29.99 -31.11
C PHE A 301 1.83 29.25 -29.79
N VAL A 302 3.09 28.88 -29.55
CA VAL A 302 3.58 28.36 -28.27
C VAL A 302 4.18 29.51 -27.48
N VAL A 303 3.66 29.74 -26.28
CA VAL A 303 4.04 30.87 -25.42
C VAL A 303 4.59 30.35 -24.10
N LEU A 304 5.84 30.70 -23.79
CA LEU A 304 6.44 30.48 -22.48
C LEU A 304 6.13 31.69 -21.60
N ASP A 305 5.79 31.46 -20.33
CA ASP A 305 5.62 32.59 -19.40
C ASP A 305 6.95 33.32 -19.16
N LYS A 306 6.88 34.51 -18.53
CA LYS A 306 8.07 35.34 -18.25
C LYS A 306 9.13 34.60 -17.43
N SER A 307 8.71 33.78 -16.46
CA SER A 307 9.62 33.06 -15.58
C SER A 307 10.32 31.91 -16.30
N MET A 308 9.58 31.12 -17.09
CA MET A 308 10.09 30.01 -17.88
C MET A 308 10.92 30.50 -19.06
N SER A 309 10.56 31.63 -19.67
CA SER A 309 11.35 32.27 -20.71
C SER A 309 12.73 32.67 -20.20
N MET A 310 12.78 33.34 -19.04
CA MET A 310 14.05 33.69 -18.39
C MET A 310 14.85 32.44 -18.00
N ALA A 311 14.21 31.43 -17.41
CA ALA A 311 14.87 30.18 -17.04
C ALA A 311 15.43 29.44 -18.26
N PHE A 312 14.74 29.49 -19.40
CA PHE A 312 15.20 28.91 -20.66
C PHE A 312 16.41 29.64 -21.21
N MET A 313 16.34 30.96 -21.37
CA MET A 313 17.46 31.78 -21.87
C MET A 313 18.73 31.61 -21.03
N VAL A 314 18.58 31.60 -19.70
CA VAL A 314 19.72 31.46 -18.78
C VAL A 314 20.35 30.07 -18.86
N GLN A 315 19.54 29.02 -19.01
CA GLN A 315 20.04 27.65 -19.18
C GLN A 315 20.69 27.44 -20.53
N THR A 316 20.16 28.01 -21.62
CA THR A 316 20.72 27.83 -22.95
C THR A 316 21.90 28.75 -23.21
N GLY A 317 22.05 29.83 -22.45
CA GLY A 317 23.09 30.84 -22.65
C GLY A 317 22.80 31.76 -23.83
N ILE A 318 21.53 31.88 -24.22
CA ILE A 318 21.13 32.55 -25.45
C ILE A 318 20.45 33.86 -25.11
N SER A 319 20.98 34.93 -25.68
CA SER A 319 20.48 36.31 -25.53
C SER A 319 19.98 36.90 -26.85
N SER A 320 20.43 36.35 -28.00
CA SER A 320 20.04 36.80 -29.34
C SER A 320 19.85 35.63 -30.32
N SER A 321 19.23 35.88 -31.48
CA SER A 321 19.02 34.86 -32.53
C SER A 321 20.32 34.38 -33.21
N LEU A 322 21.40 35.16 -33.12
CA LEU A 322 22.72 34.81 -33.67
C LEU A 322 23.41 33.69 -32.87
N ASP A 323 23.19 33.64 -31.55
CA ASP A 323 23.80 32.64 -30.64
C ASP A 323 23.39 31.19 -30.97
N PHE A 324 22.26 30.98 -31.67
CA PHE A 324 21.77 29.66 -32.05
C PHE A 324 22.60 29.00 -33.16
N VAL A 325 23.17 29.79 -34.08
CA VAL A 325 23.90 29.25 -35.24
C VAL A 325 25.19 28.56 -34.80
N ASP A 326 25.91 29.18 -33.87
CA ASP A 326 27.16 28.63 -33.31
C ASP A 326 26.90 27.34 -32.52
N LEU A 327 25.79 27.30 -31.78
CA LEU A 327 25.38 26.13 -31.01
C LEU A 327 25.01 24.95 -31.93
N ILE A 328 24.30 25.22 -33.04
CA ILE A 328 23.89 24.20 -34.01
C ILE A 328 25.12 23.59 -34.70
N ASN A 329 26.09 24.41 -35.11
CA ASN A 329 27.33 23.94 -35.74
C ASN A 329 28.13 23.03 -34.79
N LEU A 330 28.20 23.39 -33.51
CA LEU A 330 28.86 22.56 -32.49
C LEU A 330 28.12 21.23 -32.25
N ILE A 331 26.79 21.24 -32.25
CA ILE A 331 26.00 20.00 -32.13
C ILE A 331 26.30 19.06 -33.30
N ASP A 332 26.45 19.60 -34.52
CA ASP A 332 26.78 18.81 -35.71
C ASP A 332 28.17 18.16 -35.65
N GLU A 333 29.16 18.86 -35.12
CA GLU A 333 30.50 18.28 -34.85
C GLU A 333 30.44 17.18 -33.79
N GLN A 334 29.59 17.31 -32.78
CA GLN A 334 29.50 16.38 -31.65
C GLN A 334 28.64 15.14 -31.94
N ILE A 335 27.61 15.26 -32.79
CA ILE A 335 26.80 14.13 -33.29
C ILE A 335 27.71 13.11 -33.99
N SER A 336 28.71 13.59 -34.72
CA SER A 336 29.71 12.76 -35.40
C SER A 336 30.58 11.92 -34.44
N ASN A 337 30.74 12.36 -33.17
CA ASN A 337 31.56 11.70 -32.15
C ASN A 337 30.76 10.80 -31.17
N ASN A 338 29.44 10.73 -31.31
CA ASN A 338 28.52 9.72 -30.75
C ASN A 338 28.61 9.36 -29.24
N GLN A 339 29.11 10.24 -28.36
CA GLN A 339 29.34 9.89 -26.95
C GLN A 339 28.86 10.91 -25.89
N ILE A 340 28.21 12.01 -26.28
CA ILE A 340 27.98 13.15 -25.37
C ILE A 340 26.48 13.36 -25.10
N LYS A 341 26.13 13.58 -23.83
CA LYS A 341 24.74 13.83 -23.41
C LYS A 341 24.32 15.26 -23.75
N PRO A 342 23.03 15.53 -24.03
CA PRO A 342 22.53 16.89 -24.28
C PRO A 342 22.88 17.89 -23.17
N LEU A 343 22.74 17.49 -21.89
CA LEU A 343 23.06 18.35 -20.75
C LEU A 343 24.53 18.81 -20.75
N SER A 344 25.49 17.98 -21.19
CA SER A 344 26.90 18.39 -21.24
C SER A 344 27.19 19.47 -22.27
N ILE A 345 26.39 19.55 -23.34
CA ILE A 345 26.49 20.64 -24.32
C ILE A 345 25.92 21.92 -23.69
N ILE A 346 24.72 21.83 -23.11
CA ILE A 346 24.06 22.98 -22.50
C ILE A 346 24.90 23.58 -21.37
N LYS A 347 25.52 22.74 -20.52
CA LYS A 347 26.43 23.20 -19.45
C LYS A 347 27.60 24.07 -19.93
N LYS A 348 28.05 23.93 -21.18
CA LYS A 348 29.18 24.71 -21.71
C LYS A 348 28.76 26.13 -22.09
N HIS A 349 27.49 26.33 -22.44
CA HIS A 349 26.96 27.60 -22.93
C HIS A 349 26.08 28.33 -21.91
N SER A 350 25.48 27.59 -20.98
CA SER A 350 24.64 28.13 -19.92
C SER A 350 25.31 29.28 -19.15
N PHE A 351 24.59 30.37 -18.90
CA PHE A 351 25.09 31.49 -18.08
C PHE A 351 25.22 31.14 -16.58
N VAL A 352 24.78 29.95 -16.19
CA VAL A 352 24.75 29.41 -14.82
C VAL A 352 25.19 27.96 -14.85
N LYS A 353 25.77 27.45 -13.75
CA LYS A 353 26.12 26.03 -13.67
C LYS A 353 24.85 25.17 -13.63
N LEU A 354 24.81 24.06 -14.37
CA LEU A 354 23.67 23.14 -14.36
C LEU A 354 24.01 21.77 -13.76
N ARG A 355 23.03 21.19 -13.06
CA ARG A 355 23.03 19.79 -12.62
C ARG A 355 21.88 19.04 -13.26
N ASP A 356 21.97 17.71 -13.23
CA ASP A 356 20.95 16.85 -13.82
C ASP A 356 19.71 16.79 -12.93
N LYS A 357 18.60 17.37 -13.41
CA LYS A 357 17.31 17.33 -12.71
C LYS A 357 16.64 15.96 -12.79
N ALA A 358 16.90 15.17 -13.84
CA ALA A 358 16.23 13.90 -14.06
C ALA A 358 16.71 12.81 -13.08
N GLY A 359 18.02 12.68 -12.90
CA GLY A 359 18.60 11.60 -12.10
C GLY A 359 18.17 10.24 -12.64
N ILE A 360 17.66 9.37 -11.75
CA ILE A 360 17.07 8.08 -12.12
C ILE A 360 15.56 8.08 -11.86
N PHE A 361 14.80 7.60 -12.85
CA PHE A 361 13.38 7.30 -12.71
C PHE A 361 13.17 5.88 -12.19
N ILE A 362 12.22 5.70 -11.27
CA ILE A 362 11.88 4.43 -10.64
C ILE A 362 10.64 3.86 -11.30
N GLY A 363 10.75 2.62 -11.78
CA GLY A 363 9.62 1.85 -12.25
C GLY A 363 8.64 1.49 -11.13
N ALA A 364 7.34 1.56 -11.40
CA ALA A 364 6.32 1.17 -10.43
C ALA A 364 5.05 0.67 -11.10
N ARG A 365 4.33 -0.23 -10.41
CA ARG A 365 2.95 -0.60 -10.74
C ARG A 365 2.10 -0.73 -9.49
N MET A 366 0.79 -0.64 -9.67
CA MET A 366 -0.16 -0.95 -8.61
C MET A 366 -0.06 -2.43 -8.20
N GLY A 367 0.17 -2.67 -6.92
CA GLY A 367 0.10 -3.95 -6.25
C GLY A 367 -1.30 -4.20 -5.70
N ARG A 368 -1.41 -4.52 -4.42
CA ARG A 368 -2.70 -4.69 -3.73
C ARG A 368 -3.31 -3.32 -3.40
N PRO A 369 -4.63 -3.12 -3.58
CA PRO A 369 -5.29 -1.93 -3.07
C PRO A 369 -5.23 -1.92 -1.53
N GLU A 370 -5.45 -0.76 -0.95
CA GLU A 370 -5.58 -0.57 0.49
C GLU A 370 -6.71 -1.42 1.08
N LYS A 371 -6.77 -1.63 2.40
CA LYS A 371 -7.83 -2.42 3.05
C LYS A 371 -8.12 -1.89 4.44
N ALA A 372 -9.40 -1.63 4.73
CA ALA A 372 -9.90 -1.42 6.08
C ALA A 372 -11.30 -2.06 6.14
N LYS A 373 -11.47 -3.16 6.92
CA LYS A 373 -12.78 -3.80 7.08
C LYS A 373 -12.81 -4.77 8.26
N MET A 374 -14.01 -4.99 8.81
CA MET A 374 -14.25 -6.09 9.76
C MET A 374 -13.91 -7.44 9.13
N ARG A 375 -13.15 -8.27 9.86
CA ARG A 375 -12.83 -9.64 9.43
C ARG A 375 -14.10 -10.50 9.54
N LYS A 376 -14.50 -11.10 8.42
CA LYS A 376 -15.68 -11.98 8.34
C LYS A 376 -15.24 -13.38 7.93
N MET A 377 -15.55 -14.38 8.76
CA MET A 377 -15.41 -15.79 8.37
C MET A 377 -16.44 -16.17 7.30
N VAL A 378 -16.22 -17.30 6.62
CA VAL A 378 -17.19 -17.85 5.66
C VAL A 378 -18.52 -18.14 6.36
N GLY A 379 -19.59 -17.50 5.88
CA GLY A 379 -20.93 -17.56 6.48
C GLY A 379 -21.21 -16.46 7.52
N SER A 380 -20.21 -15.64 7.86
CA SER A 380 -20.31 -14.50 8.77
C SER A 380 -21.04 -14.83 10.08
N PRO A 381 -20.53 -15.81 10.86
CA PRO A 381 -21.13 -16.18 12.13
C PRO A 381 -21.08 -15.02 13.14
N HIS A 382 -22.05 -15.00 14.04
CA HIS A 382 -22.10 -14.12 15.21
C HIS A 382 -21.60 -14.85 16.46
N GLY A 383 -21.65 -16.20 16.48
CA GLY A 383 -21.05 -17.00 17.54
C GLY A 383 -20.58 -18.36 17.05
N LEU A 384 -19.63 -18.96 17.77
CA LEU A 384 -19.06 -20.27 17.47
C LEU A 384 -19.93 -21.42 18.04
N PHE A 385 -21.21 -21.41 17.71
CA PHE A 385 -22.16 -22.45 18.11
C PHE A 385 -22.72 -23.16 16.87
N PRO A 386 -22.75 -24.51 16.85
CA PRO A 386 -23.12 -25.27 15.67
C PRO A 386 -24.65 -25.27 15.45
N VAL A 387 -25.07 -24.95 14.23
CA VAL A 387 -26.48 -24.97 13.79
C VAL A 387 -26.80 -26.11 12.81
N GLY A 388 -25.84 -27.01 12.57
CA GLY A 388 -26.04 -28.24 11.83
C GLY A 388 -26.56 -28.08 10.40
N GLY A 389 -27.31 -29.07 9.94
CA GLY A 389 -28.10 -29.08 8.69
C GLY A 389 -29.21 -28.03 8.70
N GLU A 390 -29.81 -27.89 9.87
CA GLU A 390 -31.08 -27.25 10.21
C GLU A 390 -31.02 -25.73 10.13
N GLY A 391 -29.84 -25.13 10.33
CA GLY A 391 -29.62 -23.69 10.11
C GLY A 391 -29.74 -23.24 8.65
N GLY A 392 -30.00 -24.15 7.71
CA GLY A 392 -30.26 -23.86 6.30
C GLY A 392 -29.07 -23.23 5.57
N LYS A 393 -29.34 -22.54 4.45
CA LYS A 393 -28.29 -21.91 3.61
C LYS A 393 -27.54 -20.81 4.37
N PHE A 394 -28.24 -20.03 5.19
CA PHE A 394 -27.69 -18.90 5.94
C PHE A 394 -27.01 -19.28 7.26
N ARG A 395 -27.08 -20.55 7.67
CA ARG A 395 -26.58 -21.03 8.97
C ARG A 395 -27.18 -20.22 10.12
N SER A 396 -28.49 -19.98 10.05
CA SER A 396 -29.19 -19.13 11.01
C SER A 396 -29.81 -19.92 12.16
N PHE A 397 -29.87 -19.31 13.34
CA PHE A 397 -30.60 -19.89 14.47
C PHE A 397 -32.10 -19.92 14.21
N GLN A 398 -32.64 -18.91 13.53
CA GLN A 398 -34.06 -18.82 13.20
C GLN A 398 -34.54 -20.02 12.39
N SER A 399 -33.79 -20.45 11.37
CA SER A 399 -34.09 -21.68 10.62
C SER A 399 -34.02 -22.92 11.50
N ALA A 400 -33.02 -23.01 12.39
CA ALA A 400 -32.88 -24.14 13.31
C ALA A 400 -34.00 -24.18 14.38
N LEU A 401 -34.50 -23.02 14.82
CA LEU A 401 -35.57 -22.90 15.80
C LEU A 401 -36.92 -23.40 15.25
N MET A 402 -37.17 -23.29 13.94
CA MET A 402 -38.36 -23.87 13.30
C MET A 402 -38.39 -25.40 13.45
N GLY A 403 -37.24 -26.06 13.29
CA GLY A 403 -37.08 -27.50 13.46
C GLY A 403 -37.03 -27.97 14.93
N SER A 404 -36.99 -27.04 15.89
CA SER A 404 -36.86 -27.23 17.36
C SER A 404 -35.61 -27.97 17.86
N LYS A 405 -34.98 -28.83 17.04
CA LYS A 405 -33.78 -29.60 17.36
C LYS A 405 -32.64 -29.34 16.38
N ILE A 406 -31.41 -29.45 16.86
CA ILE A 406 -30.18 -29.42 16.04
C ILE A 406 -29.41 -30.70 16.28
N LYS A 407 -29.00 -31.37 15.19
CA LYS A 407 -28.05 -32.48 15.24
C LYS A 407 -26.64 -31.99 14.91
N ALA A 408 -25.73 -32.05 15.88
CA ALA A 408 -24.33 -31.73 15.70
C ALA A 408 -23.44 -32.45 16.74
N ASP A 409 -22.14 -32.31 16.57
CA ASP A 409 -21.14 -32.83 17.51
C ASP A 409 -20.96 -31.85 18.66
N PHE A 410 -21.15 -32.33 19.89
CA PHE A 410 -21.05 -31.52 21.10
C PHE A 410 -20.19 -32.20 22.17
N ALA A 411 -19.43 -31.37 22.89
CA ALA A 411 -18.83 -31.75 24.17
C ALA A 411 -19.90 -32.09 25.22
N LEU A 412 -19.56 -33.02 26.12
CA LEU A 412 -20.47 -33.50 27.16
C LEU A 412 -20.17 -32.85 28.51
N PHE A 413 -21.20 -32.22 29.08
CA PHE A 413 -21.17 -31.68 30.43
C PHE A 413 -22.35 -32.19 31.24
N PHE A 414 -22.17 -32.31 32.55
CA PHE A 414 -23.20 -32.79 33.47
C PHE A 414 -23.35 -31.84 34.65
N CYS A 415 -24.58 -31.43 34.96
CA CYS A 415 -24.86 -30.60 36.12
C CYS A 415 -25.28 -31.46 37.31
N SER A 416 -24.50 -31.44 38.39
CA SER A 416 -24.82 -32.16 39.62
C SER A 416 -26.02 -31.56 40.38
N HIS A 417 -26.33 -30.28 40.19
CA HIS A 417 -27.45 -29.62 40.88
C HIS A 417 -28.83 -29.97 40.32
N CYS A 418 -28.96 -30.05 38.99
CA CYS A 418 -30.24 -30.34 38.33
C CYS A 418 -30.27 -31.70 37.65
N ASN A 419 -29.23 -32.52 37.89
CA ASN A 419 -29.07 -33.88 37.39
C ASN A 419 -29.32 -34.00 35.88
N SER A 420 -28.82 -33.04 35.10
CA SER A 420 -29.08 -32.96 33.65
C SER A 420 -27.81 -32.72 32.85
N GLU A 421 -27.77 -33.31 31.65
CA GLU A 421 -26.72 -33.04 30.67
C GLU A 421 -26.81 -31.60 30.13
N SER A 422 -25.66 -31.04 29.77
CA SER A 422 -25.51 -29.74 29.13
C SER A 422 -24.38 -29.79 28.10
N VAL A 423 -24.31 -28.75 27.26
CA VAL A 423 -23.22 -28.50 26.30
C VAL A 423 -22.31 -27.34 26.74
N PHE A 424 -22.61 -26.71 27.88
CA PHE A 424 -21.88 -25.57 28.43
C PHE A 424 -21.26 -25.89 29.79
N PHE A 425 -20.24 -25.11 30.18
CA PHE A 425 -19.59 -25.16 31.50
C PHE A 425 -20.46 -24.66 32.67
N VAL A 426 -21.57 -23.99 32.35
CA VAL A 426 -22.56 -23.50 33.30
C VAL A 426 -23.92 -23.99 32.85
N CYS A 427 -24.69 -24.57 33.78
CA CYS A 427 -26.01 -25.09 33.47
C CYS A 427 -26.98 -23.97 33.15
N GLU A 428 -27.68 -24.09 32.02
CA GLU A 428 -28.65 -23.08 31.57
C GLU A 428 -29.94 -23.04 32.40
N LYS A 429 -30.25 -24.12 33.13
CA LYS A 429 -31.47 -24.23 33.94
C LYS A 429 -31.30 -23.66 35.34
N CYS A 430 -30.20 -24.01 36.01
CA CYS A 430 -29.97 -23.65 37.42
C CYS A 430 -28.78 -22.71 37.66
N GLY A 431 -27.96 -22.41 36.66
CA GLY A 431 -26.77 -21.58 36.81
C GLY A 431 -25.59 -22.25 37.53
N GLY A 432 -25.73 -23.50 37.97
CA GLY A 432 -24.65 -24.26 38.61
C GLY A 432 -23.52 -24.62 37.65
N LYS A 433 -22.31 -24.80 38.17
CA LYS A 433 -21.14 -25.27 37.41
C LYS A 433 -21.36 -26.71 36.95
N THR A 434 -21.10 -26.98 35.67
CA THR A 434 -21.19 -28.34 35.13
C THR A 434 -19.82 -29.01 35.15
N GLU A 435 -19.80 -30.32 35.33
CA GLU A 435 -18.61 -31.14 35.23
C GLU A 435 -18.47 -31.69 33.81
N ARG A 436 -17.26 -31.65 33.26
CA ARG A 436 -16.98 -32.27 31.97
C ARG A 436 -17.04 -33.80 32.09
N ARG A 437 -17.68 -34.45 31.11
CA ARG A 437 -17.77 -35.91 30.99
C ARG A 437 -17.26 -36.34 29.61
N PHE A 438 -16.90 -37.61 29.50
CA PHE A 438 -16.49 -38.28 28.27
C PHE A 438 -17.41 -39.46 28.01
N PHE A 439 -17.56 -39.85 26.75
CA PHE A 439 -18.38 -40.99 26.38
C PHE A 439 -17.51 -42.20 26.03
N CYS A 440 -17.68 -43.27 26.80
CA CYS A 440 -17.11 -44.57 26.49
C CYS A 440 -18.21 -45.49 25.97
N GLU A 441 -17.93 -46.23 24.90
CA GLU A 441 -18.89 -47.21 24.34
C GLU A 441 -19.20 -48.34 25.34
N THR A 442 -18.29 -48.63 26.26
CA THR A 442 -18.44 -49.68 27.29
C THR A 442 -18.97 -49.15 28.62
N CYS A 443 -18.49 -47.99 29.08
CA CYS A 443 -18.78 -47.46 30.43
C CYS A 443 -19.82 -46.34 30.44
N GLY A 444 -20.31 -45.89 29.28
CA GLY A 444 -21.22 -44.75 29.17
C GLY A 444 -20.54 -43.41 29.50
N LEU A 445 -21.27 -42.49 30.16
CA LEU A 445 -20.78 -41.17 30.56
C LEU A 445 -19.85 -41.26 31.78
N THR A 446 -18.55 -41.11 31.56
CA THR A 446 -17.53 -41.21 32.61
C THR A 446 -16.74 -39.90 32.77
N LYS A 447 -15.98 -39.78 33.86
CA LYS A 447 -14.98 -38.69 34.02
C LYS A 447 -13.65 -38.99 33.30
N GLY A 448 -13.49 -40.22 32.82
CA GLY A 448 -12.28 -40.81 32.27
C GLY A 448 -12.33 -42.33 32.48
N CYS A 449 -11.75 -43.10 31.58
CA CYS A 449 -11.56 -44.54 31.70
C CYS A 449 -10.44 -44.99 30.76
N ASP A 450 -9.90 -46.20 30.97
CA ASP A 450 -8.79 -46.72 30.16
C ASP A 450 -9.24 -47.17 28.75
N HIS A 451 -10.55 -47.27 28.51
CA HIS A 451 -11.15 -47.66 27.22
C HIS A 451 -11.21 -46.52 26.16
N ASN A 452 -10.25 -45.59 26.19
CA ASN A 452 -10.13 -44.47 25.25
C ASN A 452 -11.45 -43.69 24.97
N PRO A 453 -12.00 -43.01 25.98
CA PRO A 453 -13.31 -42.38 25.89
C PRO A 453 -13.31 -41.16 24.95
N LYS A 454 -14.38 -41.01 24.17
CA LYS A 454 -14.55 -39.90 23.22
C LYS A 454 -14.90 -38.60 23.96
N SER A 455 -14.28 -37.50 23.55
CA SER A 455 -14.46 -36.16 24.14
C SER A 455 -15.74 -35.45 23.70
N PHE A 456 -16.38 -35.93 22.62
CA PHE A 456 -17.62 -35.42 22.07
C PHE A 456 -18.44 -36.55 21.46
N ILE A 457 -19.74 -36.30 21.28
CA ILE A 457 -20.63 -37.20 20.55
C ILE A 457 -21.54 -36.41 19.61
N SER A 458 -22.01 -37.05 18.54
CA SER A 458 -23.08 -36.51 17.71
C SER A 458 -24.41 -36.71 18.42
N LYS A 459 -25.06 -35.63 18.85
CA LYS A 459 -26.34 -35.68 19.57
C LYS A 459 -27.32 -34.63 19.06
N GLU A 460 -28.60 -34.92 19.27
CA GLU A 460 -29.68 -33.95 19.05
C GLU A 460 -29.89 -33.13 20.32
N ILE A 461 -29.87 -31.80 20.18
CA ILE A 461 -30.18 -30.87 21.27
C ILE A 461 -31.46 -30.09 20.94
N ASN A 462 -32.30 -29.85 21.96
CA ASN A 462 -33.47 -28.99 21.81
C ASN A 462 -33.02 -27.52 21.89
N ILE A 463 -32.73 -26.94 20.72
CA ILE A 463 -32.25 -25.56 20.63
C ILE A 463 -33.31 -24.56 21.07
N LYS A 464 -34.60 -24.85 20.85
CA LYS A 464 -35.69 -23.95 21.24
C LYS A 464 -35.73 -23.75 22.74
N GLN A 465 -35.63 -24.83 23.51
CA GLN A 465 -35.59 -24.77 24.97
C GLN A 465 -34.36 -24.01 25.49
N ILE A 466 -33.18 -24.26 24.90
CA ILE A 466 -31.93 -23.54 25.21
C ILE A 466 -32.13 -22.05 24.95
N PHE A 467 -32.61 -21.69 23.75
CA PHE A 467 -32.81 -20.31 23.34
C PHE A 467 -33.81 -19.57 24.24
N ASP A 468 -34.96 -20.18 24.56
CA ASP A 468 -35.99 -19.60 25.43
C ASP A 468 -35.47 -19.37 26.86
N ASN A 469 -34.69 -20.30 27.41
CA ASN A 469 -34.07 -20.13 28.74
C ASN A 469 -33.05 -18.98 28.74
N LEU A 470 -32.28 -18.84 27.65
CA LEU A 470 -31.32 -17.75 27.50
C LEU A 470 -32.00 -16.40 27.33
N LEU A 471 -33.13 -16.32 26.61
CA LEU A 471 -33.94 -15.11 26.51
C LEU A 471 -34.51 -14.68 27.87
N LYS A 472 -34.95 -15.65 28.70
CA LYS A 472 -35.34 -15.38 30.10
C LYS A 472 -34.18 -14.80 30.91
N LYS A 473 -32.97 -15.36 30.74
CA LYS A 473 -31.77 -14.83 31.41
C LYS A 473 -31.42 -13.41 30.95
N LEU A 474 -31.54 -13.13 29.65
CA LEU A 474 -31.34 -11.79 29.09
C LEU A 474 -32.44 -10.79 29.48
N LYS A 475 -33.55 -11.25 30.07
CA LYS A 475 -34.73 -10.43 30.40
C LYS A 475 -35.29 -9.69 29.17
N THR A 476 -35.16 -10.29 27.98
CA THR A 476 -35.62 -9.72 26.72
C THR A 476 -36.37 -10.76 25.90
N GLN A 477 -37.51 -10.38 25.31
CA GLN A 477 -38.21 -11.20 24.32
C GLN A 477 -37.83 -10.84 22.88
N ILE A 478 -37.26 -9.66 22.69
CA ILE A 478 -36.85 -9.15 21.38
C ILE A 478 -35.40 -9.57 21.12
N PHE A 479 -35.17 -10.25 20.00
CA PHE A 479 -33.85 -10.64 19.53
C PHE A 479 -33.71 -10.32 18.02
N PRO A 480 -32.48 -10.21 17.49
CA PRO A 480 -32.27 -9.84 16.10
C PRO A 480 -32.88 -10.83 15.10
N ASP A 481 -33.36 -10.32 13.96
CA ASP A 481 -34.01 -11.12 12.91
C ASP A 481 -33.11 -12.21 12.34
N LEU A 482 -31.79 -11.99 12.34
CA LEU A 482 -30.83 -12.92 11.78
C LEU A 482 -29.62 -13.11 12.70
N ILE A 483 -29.58 -14.26 13.36
CA ILE A 483 -28.44 -14.69 14.18
C ILE A 483 -27.81 -15.87 13.46
N LYS A 484 -26.49 -15.87 13.34
CA LYS A 484 -25.74 -16.83 12.50
C LYS A 484 -24.78 -17.62 13.36
N GLY A 485 -24.80 -18.93 13.22
CA GLY A 485 -23.85 -19.85 13.85
C GLY A 485 -22.88 -20.46 12.84
N VAL A 486 -22.18 -21.49 13.27
CA VAL A 486 -21.29 -22.29 12.42
C VAL A 486 -21.99 -23.59 11.99
N ARG A 487 -21.57 -24.22 10.88
CA ARG A 487 -22.14 -25.53 10.48
C ARG A 487 -21.79 -26.63 11.49
N GLY A 488 -20.59 -26.57 12.04
CA GLY A 488 -20.05 -27.46 13.06
C GLY A 488 -18.89 -26.74 13.74
N THR A 489 -18.56 -27.16 14.95
CA THR A 489 -17.35 -26.73 15.64
C THR A 489 -16.14 -27.47 15.07
N PHE A 490 -14.99 -26.80 14.96
CA PHE A 490 -13.77 -27.37 14.35
C PHE A 490 -12.63 -27.57 15.36
N ASN A 491 -12.89 -27.27 16.63
CA ASN A 491 -11.97 -27.50 17.73
C ASN A 491 -11.91 -29.00 18.11
N PRO A 492 -10.78 -29.50 18.64
CA PRO A 492 -10.62 -30.92 18.96
C PRO A 492 -11.70 -31.52 19.87
N GLU A 493 -12.28 -30.68 20.73
CA GLU A 493 -13.21 -31.10 21.78
C GLU A 493 -14.68 -30.80 21.43
N HIS A 494 -14.96 -30.17 20.27
CA HIS A 494 -16.31 -29.75 19.88
C HIS A 494 -17.06 -28.94 20.95
N ILE A 495 -16.32 -28.07 21.65
CA ILE A 495 -16.87 -27.15 22.65
C ILE A 495 -17.44 -25.92 21.91
N PRO A 496 -18.75 -25.65 22.01
CA PRO A 496 -19.33 -24.45 21.41
C PRO A 496 -19.09 -23.21 22.29
N GLU A 497 -19.09 -22.04 21.66
CA GLU A 497 -19.18 -20.77 22.37
C GLU A 497 -20.58 -20.58 22.97
N HIS A 498 -20.65 -19.89 24.12
CA HIS A 498 -21.93 -19.59 24.78
C HIS A 498 -22.86 -18.76 23.87
N LEU A 499 -24.09 -19.23 23.70
CA LEU A 499 -25.02 -18.70 22.68
C LEU A 499 -25.44 -17.23 22.90
N ILE A 500 -25.51 -16.76 24.16
CA ILE A 500 -25.73 -15.32 24.47
C ILE A 500 -24.74 -14.42 23.72
N LYS A 501 -23.47 -14.83 23.59
CA LYS A 501 -22.48 -14.04 22.84
C LYS A 501 -22.91 -13.86 21.39
N ALA A 502 -23.49 -14.88 20.76
CA ALA A 502 -24.00 -14.79 19.39
C ALA A 502 -25.19 -13.81 19.27
N ILE A 503 -26.11 -13.82 20.24
CA ILE A 503 -27.27 -12.91 20.28
C ILE A 503 -26.80 -11.46 20.42
N LEU A 504 -25.90 -11.20 21.38
CA LEU A 504 -25.37 -9.85 21.62
C LEU A 504 -24.51 -9.35 20.46
N ARG A 505 -23.69 -10.21 19.83
CA ARG A 505 -22.94 -9.83 18.62
C ARG A 505 -23.86 -9.49 17.45
N ALA A 506 -24.95 -10.24 17.27
CA ALA A 506 -25.95 -9.94 16.26
C ALA A 506 -26.69 -8.63 16.54
N LYS A 507 -27.03 -8.34 17.82
CA LYS A 507 -27.63 -7.06 18.24
C LYS A 507 -26.75 -5.87 17.86
N HIS A 508 -25.44 -6.02 18.01
CA HIS A 508 -24.45 -4.99 17.69
C HIS A 508 -23.87 -5.10 16.26
N SER A 509 -24.42 -5.97 15.41
CA SER A 509 -23.97 -6.16 14.02
C SER A 509 -22.46 -6.41 13.84
N ILE A 510 -21.86 -7.17 14.77
CA ILE A 510 -20.44 -7.56 14.72
C ILE A 510 -20.27 -9.06 14.51
N ASN A 511 -19.16 -9.48 13.91
CA ASN A 511 -18.89 -10.88 13.60
C ASN A 511 -17.74 -11.46 14.43
N VAL A 512 -17.85 -12.75 14.75
CA VAL A 512 -16.84 -13.48 15.49
C VAL A 512 -15.80 -14.08 14.53
N ASN A 513 -14.54 -14.10 14.97
CA ASN A 513 -13.46 -14.83 14.33
C ASN A 513 -13.29 -16.24 14.93
N LYS A 514 -12.42 -17.08 14.32
CA LYS A 514 -12.21 -18.49 14.69
C LYS A 514 -11.86 -18.75 16.15
N ASP A 515 -11.37 -17.75 16.87
CA ASP A 515 -10.88 -17.82 18.23
C ASP A 515 -11.81 -17.13 19.25
N GLY A 516 -12.95 -16.60 18.80
CA GLY A 516 -13.93 -15.90 19.63
C GLY A 516 -13.81 -14.37 19.62
N THR A 517 -12.72 -13.81 19.07
CA THR A 517 -12.49 -12.36 19.03
C THR A 517 -13.21 -11.68 17.86
N THR A 518 -13.45 -10.37 17.97
CA THR A 518 -13.99 -9.50 16.91
C THR A 518 -12.86 -8.67 16.34
N ARG A 519 -12.50 -8.87 15.06
CA ARG A 519 -11.27 -8.28 14.48
C ARG A 519 -11.55 -7.30 13.36
N PHE A 520 -10.73 -6.26 13.29
CA PHE A 520 -10.68 -5.29 12.20
C PHE A 520 -9.38 -5.44 11.43
N ASP A 521 -9.44 -5.74 10.13
CA ASP A 521 -8.26 -5.82 9.26
C ASP A 521 -7.97 -4.45 8.66
N ALA A 522 -6.72 -3.99 8.74
CA ALA A 522 -6.27 -2.73 8.18
C ALA A 522 -4.89 -2.87 7.50
N SER A 523 -4.66 -2.11 6.43
CA SER A 523 -3.33 -1.95 5.83
C SER A 523 -2.41 -1.17 6.77
N GLU A 524 -1.14 -1.56 6.83
CA GLU A 524 -0.16 -0.91 7.69
C GLU A 524 0.40 0.36 7.05
N LEU A 525 0.54 1.43 7.84
CA LEU A 525 1.24 2.67 7.49
C LEU A 525 2.16 3.10 8.64
N ALA A 526 3.40 3.46 8.34
CA ALA A 526 4.31 4.04 9.33
C ALA A 526 4.01 5.53 9.53
N ILE A 527 4.13 5.99 10.78
CA ILE A 527 4.17 7.40 11.13
C ILE A 527 5.09 7.59 12.34
N THR A 528 5.82 8.70 12.40
CA THR A 528 6.53 9.10 13.64
C THR A 528 6.01 10.38 14.24
N HIS A 529 5.30 11.20 13.46
CA HIS A 529 4.86 12.51 13.88
C HIS A 529 3.48 12.83 13.32
N PHE A 530 2.61 13.41 14.14
CA PHE A 530 1.24 13.75 13.76
C PHE A 530 0.86 15.13 14.30
N LYS A 531 -0.18 15.73 13.73
CA LYS A 531 -0.83 16.93 14.27
C LYS A 531 -2.18 16.56 14.89
N PRO A 532 -2.61 17.19 15.99
CA PRO A 532 -3.93 16.94 16.57
C PRO A 532 -5.09 17.07 15.55
N CYS A 533 -5.03 18.05 14.64
CA CYS A 533 -6.04 18.25 13.60
C CYS A 533 -6.09 17.12 12.56
N GLU A 534 -5.00 16.37 12.37
CA GLU A 534 -4.93 15.24 11.43
C GLU A 534 -5.65 13.99 11.96
N VAL A 535 -5.76 13.86 13.29
CA VAL A 535 -6.33 12.69 13.97
C VAL A 535 -7.69 12.97 14.59
N PHE A 536 -8.19 14.20 14.43
CA PHE A 536 -9.48 14.71 14.93
C PHE A 536 -9.63 14.59 16.45
N VAL A 537 -8.57 14.89 17.20
CA VAL A 537 -8.57 14.86 18.67
C VAL A 537 -8.21 16.21 19.25
N SER A 538 -8.91 16.63 20.31
CA SER A 538 -8.64 17.91 20.98
C SER A 538 -7.28 17.90 21.69
N VAL A 539 -6.65 19.08 21.73
CA VAL A 539 -5.39 19.31 22.46
C VAL A 539 -5.49 18.86 23.91
N GLU A 540 -6.57 19.21 24.61
CA GLU A 540 -6.79 18.81 26.01
C GLU A 540 -6.78 17.29 26.20
N LYS A 541 -7.33 16.53 25.24
CA LYS A 541 -7.37 15.07 25.33
C LYS A 541 -5.98 14.47 25.11
N LEU A 542 -5.20 15.02 24.17
CA LEU A 542 -3.81 14.60 23.95
C LEU A 542 -2.91 14.94 25.15
N GLN A 543 -3.09 16.10 25.77
CA GLN A 543 -2.40 16.46 27.02
C GLN A 543 -2.68 15.43 28.12
N LYS A 544 -3.95 15.01 28.31
CA LYS A 544 -4.32 13.94 29.25
C LYS A 544 -3.70 12.58 28.93
N LEU A 545 -3.37 12.33 27.65
CA LEU A 545 -2.70 11.10 27.20
C LEU A 545 -1.17 11.14 27.37
N GLY A 546 -0.62 12.29 27.77
CA GLY A 546 0.81 12.48 28.04
C GLY A 546 1.57 13.28 26.98
N TYR A 547 0.87 13.91 26.03
CA TYR A 547 1.48 14.79 25.03
C TYR A 547 1.50 16.25 25.53
N SER A 548 2.62 16.68 26.10
CA SER A 548 2.75 18.01 26.71
C SER A 548 3.49 19.04 25.85
N LYS A 549 4.39 18.58 24.97
CA LYS A 549 5.26 19.43 24.16
C LYS A 549 5.26 18.99 22.70
N ASP A 550 5.52 19.93 21.81
CA ASP A 550 5.76 19.68 20.40
C ASP A 550 7.22 19.28 20.11
N ILE A 551 7.52 19.02 18.84
CA ILE A 551 8.87 18.63 18.37
C ILE A 551 9.97 19.68 18.63
N HIS A 552 9.60 20.94 18.86
CA HIS A 552 10.53 22.03 19.15
C HIS A 552 10.66 22.27 20.66
N GLY A 553 9.93 21.51 21.49
CA GLY A 553 9.92 21.63 22.93
C GLY A 553 8.95 22.69 23.48
N PHE A 554 8.13 23.31 22.62
CA PHE A 554 7.11 24.27 23.06
C PHE A 554 5.89 23.54 23.65
N PRO A 555 5.19 24.15 24.63
CA PRO A 555 3.94 23.59 25.14
C PRO A 555 2.89 23.36 24.05
N LEU A 556 2.13 22.27 24.16
CA LEU A 556 1.04 21.95 23.24
C LEU A 556 -0.17 22.84 23.53
N GLU A 557 -0.42 23.81 22.65
CA GLU A 557 -1.50 24.80 22.75
C GLU A 557 -2.39 24.83 21.50
N SER A 558 -1.84 24.45 20.34
CA SER A 558 -2.51 24.51 19.03
C SER A 558 -2.68 23.11 18.41
N ASP A 559 -3.74 22.95 17.63
CA ASP A 559 -4.01 21.70 16.88
C ASP A 559 -3.16 21.54 15.61
N SER A 560 -2.39 22.56 15.24
CA SER A 560 -1.47 22.58 14.10
C SER A 560 -0.02 22.21 14.47
N GLN A 561 0.30 22.16 15.76
CA GLN A 561 1.62 21.73 16.25
C GLN A 561 1.88 20.27 15.91
N ILE A 562 3.14 19.97 15.60
CA ILE A 562 3.58 18.62 15.28
C ILE A 562 4.05 17.95 16.56
N LEU A 563 3.48 16.79 16.87
CA LEU A 563 3.81 15.96 18.02
C LEU A 563 4.56 14.71 17.56
N GLU A 564 5.54 14.27 18.34
CA GLU A 564 6.21 12.98 18.16
C GLU A 564 5.35 11.85 18.73
N LEU A 565 5.02 10.85 17.91
CA LEU A 565 4.17 9.71 18.27
C LEU A 565 4.90 8.77 19.21
N LYS A 566 4.30 8.46 20.36
CA LYS A 566 4.84 7.45 21.27
C LYS A 566 4.80 6.03 20.66
N PRO A 567 5.77 5.15 20.91
CA PRO A 567 5.95 3.88 20.19
C PRO A 567 4.76 2.92 20.15
N GLN A 568 3.90 2.91 21.17
CA GLN A 568 2.73 2.01 21.25
C GLN A 568 1.39 2.75 21.01
N ASP A 569 1.43 4.03 20.63
CA ASP A 569 0.24 4.76 20.26
C ASP A 569 -0.10 4.52 18.78
N VAL A 570 -1.39 4.36 18.49
CA VAL A 570 -1.90 4.02 17.15
C VAL A 570 -3.02 4.96 16.72
N ILE A 571 -3.05 5.27 15.42
CA ILE A 571 -4.10 6.05 14.77
C ILE A 571 -4.84 5.12 13.82
N LEU A 572 -6.14 4.94 14.06
CA LEU A 572 -6.94 3.92 13.36
C LEU A 572 -7.69 4.50 12.14
N PRO A 573 -7.98 3.69 11.10
CA PRO A 573 -8.63 4.19 9.90
C PRO A 573 -10.13 4.39 10.08
N SER A 574 -10.61 5.58 9.75
CA SER A 574 -12.02 5.96 9.65
C SER A 574 -12.30 6.65 8.31
N CYS A 575 -12.28 5.86 7.24
CA CYS A 575 -12.52 6.36 5.88
C CYS A 575 -14.01 6.39 5.53
N LEU A 576 -14.58 7.59 5.38
CA LEU A 576 -15.99 7.79 5.04
C LEU A 576 -16.33 7.47 3.56
N VAL A 577 -15.33 7.43 2.69
CA VAL A 577 -15.51 7.19 1.23
C VAL A 577 -15.42 5.70 0.88
N SER A 578 -14.91 4.87 1.81
CA SER A 578 -14.77 3.43 1.57
C SER A 578 -16.14 2.75 1.52
N PRO A 579 -16.34 1.73 0.65
CA PRO A 579 -17.55 0.91 0.69
C PRO A 579 -17.65 0.00 1.92
N ASN A 580 -16.60 -0.09 2.75
CA ASN A 580 -16.59 -0.88 3.97
C ASN A 580 -16.77 0.04 5.20
N GLU A 581 -17.37 -0.52 6.26
CA GLU A 581 -17.55 0.18 7.53
C GLU A 581 -16.20 0.54 8.18
N PRO A 582 -16.08 1.75 8.79
CA PRO A 582 -14.84 2.24 9.35
C PRO A 582 -14.53 1.66 10.74
N ALA A 583 -13.27 1.78 11.21
CA ALA A 583 -12.80 1.13 12.43
C ALA A 583 -13.47 1.68 13.70
N ASP A 584 -13.66 3.00 13.79
CA ASP A 584 -14.34 3.68 14.89
C ASP A 584 -15.75 3.14 15.12
N GLU A 585 -16.49 2.87 14.04
CA GLU A 585 -17.85 2.34 14.16
C GLU A 585 -17.89 0.89 14.64
N ILE A 586 -17.02 0.05 14.09
CA ILE A 586 -16.95 -1.36 14.47
C ILE A 586 -16.47 -1.49 15.91
N LEU A 587 -15.40 -0.79 16.31
CA LEU A 587 -14.87 -0.84 17.67
C LEU A 587 -15.83 -0.23 18.69
N PHE A 588 -16.55 0.83 18.33
CA PHE A 588 -17.62 1.37 19.18
C PHE A 588 -18.71 0.34 19.43
N ARG A 589 -19.19 -0.35 18.39
CA ARG A 589 -20.17 -1.46 18.55
C ARG A 589 -19.59 -2.63 19.34
N THR A 590 -18.30 -2.95 19.17
CA THR A 590 -17.62 -3.96 20.00
C THR A 590 -17.56 -3.55 21.47
N SER A 591 -17.32 -2.26 21.78
CA SER A 591 -17.34 -1.77 23.17
C SER A 591 -18.72 -1.93 23.82
N LYS A 592 -19.79 -1.65 23.07
CA LYS A 592 -21.18 -1.84 23.52
C LYS A 592 -21.53 -3.30 23.70
N PHE A 593 -21.05 -4.16 22.82
CA PHE A 593 -21.15 -5.61 22.99
C PHE A 593 -20.46 -6.08 24.28
N ILE A 594 -19.26 -5.59 24.57
CA ILE A 594 -18.53 -5.97 25.79
C ILE A 594 -19.26 -5.50 27.05
N ASP A 595 -19.77 -4.26 27.07
CA ASP A 595 -20.55 -3.74 28.18
C ASP A 595 -21.84 -4.56 28.41
N ASP A 596 -22.59 -4.84 27.35
CA ASP A 596 -23.77 -5.71 27.42
C ASP A 596 -23.41 -7.13 27.86
N LEU A 597 -22.24 -7.64 27.45
CA LEU A 597 -21.77 -8.97 27.82
C LEU A 597 -21.42 -9.04 29.31
N LEU A 598 -20.74 -8.01 29.83
CA LEU A 598 -20.42 -7.90 31.26
C LEU A 598 -21.68 -7.87 32.11
N ILE A 599 -22.68 -7.08 31.72
CA ILE A 599 -23.95 -6.97 32.45
C ILE A 599 -24.74 -8.28 32.38
N ASN A 600 -24.98 -8.79 31.16
CA ASN A 600 -26.01 -9.81 30.96
C ASN A 600 -25.51 -11.25 31.11
N LEU A 601 -24.21 -11.51 30.90
CA LEU A 601 -23.64 -12.86 31.03
C LEU A 601 -22.87 -13.03 32.34
N TYR A 602 -22.13 -12.00 32.76
CA TYR A 602 -21.21 -12.07 33.88
C TYR A 602 -21.70 -11.34 35.14
N ASP A 603 -22.85 -10.66 35.09
CA ASP A 603 -23.42 -9.88 36.21
C ASP A 603 -22.43 -8.84 36.79
N LEU A 604 -21.60 -8.25 35.91
CA LEU A 604 -20.61 -7.23 36.23
C LEU A 604 -21.03 -5.83 35.75
N LYS A 605 -20.43 -4.80 36.34
CA LYS A 605 -20.60 -3.42 35.87
C LYS A 605 -20.00 -3.26 34.47
N PRO A 606 -20.60 -2.44 33.58
CA PRO A 606 -20.03 -2.15 32.28
C PRO A 606 -18.69 -1.42 32.43
N PHE A 607 -17.78 -1.63 31.48
CA PHE A 607 -16.41 -1.15 31.54
C PHE A 607 -16.23 0.14 30.73
N TYR A 608 -16.59 0.12 29.44
CA TYR A 608 -16.28 1.21 28.52
C TYR A 608 -17.21 2.41 28.70
N LYS A 609 -18.52 2.17 28.76
CA LYS A 609 -19.57 3.21 28.93
C LYS A 609 -19.46 4.38 27.94
N LEU A 610 -18.96 4.13 26.73
CA LEU A 610 -18.73 5.17 25.72
C LEU A 610 -20.05 5.82 25.28
N LYS A 611 -20.09 7.13 25.12
CA LYS A 611 -21.26 7.84 24.59
C LYS A 611 -21.11 8.10 23.09
N SER A 612 -19.90 8.44 22.65
CA SER A 612 -19.57 8.66 21.24
C SER A 612 -18.40 7.79 20.79
N LYS A 613 -18.14 7.79 19.48
CA LYS A 613 -16.99 7.12 18.88
C LYS A 613 -15.67 7.77 19.30
N ASP A 614 -15.67 9.08 19.58
CA ASP A 614 -14.49 9.83 20.03
C ASP A 614 -13.99 9.39 21.41
N ASP A 615 -14.89 8.80 22.22
CA ASP A 615 -14.54 8.24 23.52
C ASP A 615 -13.62 7.01 23.41
N LEU A 616 -13.48 6.39 22.22
CA LEU A 616 -12.52 5.31 21.99
C LEU A 616 -11.07 5.73 22.21
N VAL A 617 -10.77 7.01 22.02
CA VAL A 617 -9.42 7.58 22.20
C VAL A 617 -9.00 7.45 23.67
N GLY A 618 -7.88 6.78 23.90
CA GLY A 618 -7.32 6.42 25.20
C GLY A 618 -7.50 4.94 25.55
N HIS A 619 -8.38 4.21 24.88
CA HIS A 619 -8.56 2.77 25.11
C HIS A 619 -7.51 1.92 24.37
N TYR A 620 -7.29 0.72 24.91
CA TYR A 620 -6.28 -0.20 24.42
C TYR A 620 -6.82 -1.18 23.38
N VAL A 621 -6.01 -1.44 22.37
CA VAL A 621 -6.21 -2.45 21.34
C VAL A 621 -5.03 -3.41 21.31
N VAL A 622 -5.26 -4.60 20.76
CA VAL A 622 -4.22 -5.58 20.45
C VAL A 622 -4.02 -5.56 18.94
N GLY A 623 -2.81 -5.23 18.51
CA GLY A 623 -2.34 -5.43 17.15
C GLY A 623 -1.83 -6.85 16.97
N LEU A 624 -2.29 -7.56 15.96
CA LEU A 624 -1.85 -8.92 15.66
C LEU A 624 -1.66 -9.09 14.16
N ALA A 625 -0.46 -9.50 13.77
CA ALA A 625 -0.13 -9.80 12.39
C ALA A 625 -0.62 -11.21 12.00
N PRO A 626 -1.02 -11.43 10.73
CA PRO A 626 -1.22 -12.77 10.20
C PRO A 626 0.06 -13.60 10.37
N HIS A 627 -0.08 -14.91 10.56
CA HIS A 627 1.07 -15.81 10.79
C HIS A 627 1.90 -15.53 12.04
N THR A 628 1.40 -14.74 12.99
CA THR A 628 2.00 -14.56 14.32
C THR A 628 1.03 -14.98 15.41
N SER A 629 1.53 -15.19 16.63
CA SER A 629 0.71 -15.53 17.79
C SER A 629 0.95 -14.64 19.02
N ALA A 630 1.84 -13.66 18.89
CA ALA A 630 2.09 -12.64 19.89
C ALA A 630 1.38 -11.35 19.46
N GLY A 631 0.37 -10.93 20.23
CA GLY A 631 -0.27 -9.64 20.05
C GLY A 631 0.55 -8.53 20.72
N ILE A 632 0.55 -7.34 20.14
CA ILE A 632 1.20 -6.16 20.71
C ILE A 632 0.14 -5.22 21.24
N LEU A 633 0.29 -4.78 22.49
CA LEU A 633 -0.59 -3.79 23.10
C LEU A 633 -0.35 -2.42 22.46
N GLY A 634 -1.42 -1.80 21.96
CA GLY A 634 -1.42 -0.42 21.48
C GLY A 634 -2.52 0.41 22.11
N ARG A 635 -2.36 1.74 22.13
CA ARG A 635 -3.35 2.69 22.65
C ARG A 635 -3.86 3.58 21.53
N ILE A 636 -5.18 3.70 21.41
CA ILE A 636 -5.80 4.54 20.37
C ILE A 636 -5.60 6.01 20.75
N ILE A 637 -4.97 6.80 19.88
CA ILE A 637 -4.81 8.24 20.07
C ILE A 637 -5.64 9.10 19.11
N GLY A 638 -6.29 8.49 18.13
CA GLY A 638 -7.16 9.18 17.19
C GLY A 638 -7.46 8.36 15.94
N PHE A 639 -8.08 8.98 14.94
CA PHE A 639 -8.49 8.33 13.70
C PHE A 639 -8.08 9.13 12.47
N SER A 640 -7.64 8.45 11.40
CA SER A 640 -7.35 9.07 10.10
C SER A 640 -8.49 8.82 9.11
N ARG A 641 -8.66 9.66 8.09
CA ARG A 641 -9.62 9.43 6.99
C ARG A 641 -9.13 8.41 5.96
N THR A 642 -7.91 7.89 6.13
CA THR A 642 -7.31 6.89 5.26
C THR A 642 -7.85 5.48 5.58
N GLN A 643 -7.48 4.50 4.75
CA GLN A 643 -7.81 3.09 4.99
C GLN A 643 -6.65 2.27 5.57
N GLY A 644 -5.51 2.89 5.85
CA GLY A 644 -4.42 2.27 6.58
C GLY A 644 -4.41 2.75 8.03
N PHE A 645 -4.01 1.88 8.97
CA PHE A 645 -3.75 2.31 10.34
C PHE A 645 -2.30 2.78 10.45
N PHE A 646 -2.13 3.92 11.09
CA PHE A 646 -0.84 4.53 11.29
C PHE A 646 -0.31 4.12 12.68
N ALA A 647 0.93 3.66 12.72
CA ALA A 647 1.64 3.36 13.96
C ALA A 647 3.13 3.63 13.81
N HIS A 648 3.82 3.72 14.94
CA HIS A 648 5.27 3.86 14.96
C HIS A 648 5.96 2.66 14.26
N PRO A 649 7.05 2.84 13.50
CA PRO A 649 7.77 1.73 12.85
C PRO A 649 8.10 0.57 13.80
N LEU A 650 8.47 0.89 15.04
CA LEU A 650 8.73 -0.11 16.08
C LEU A 650 7.51 -0.98 16.39
N PHE A 651 6.29 -0.43 16.35
CA PHE A 651 5.05 -1.18 16.60
C PHE A 651 4.82 -2.22 15.51
N HIS A 652 4.99 -1.83 14.24
CA HIS A 652 4.91 -2.74 13.09
C HIS A 652 5.99 -3.83 13.16
N ALA A 653 7.22 -3.45 13.51
CA ALA A 653 8.33 -4.38 13.69
C ALA A 653 8.09 -5.38 14.84
N ALA A 654 7.50 -4.94 15.95
CA ALA A 654 7.12 -5.80 17.06
C ALA A 654 6.07 -6.84 16.64
N MET A 655 5.17 -6.48 15.71
CA MET A 655 4.24 -7.42 15.06
C MET A 655 4.90 -8.30 13.97
N ARG A 656 6.22 -8.22 13.77
CA ARG A 656 6.97 -8.91 12.70
C ARG A 656 6.49 -8.54 11.30
N ARG A 657 6.22 -7.24 11.08
CA ARG A 657 5.75 -6.70 9.81
C ARG A 657 6.56 -5.52 9.31
N ASP A 658 6.47 -5.31 8.01
CA ASP A 658 7.04 -4.18 7.27
C ASP A 658 5.90 -3.38 6.64
N VAL A 659 6.11 -2.10 6.38
CA VAL A 659 5.11 -1.27 5.70
C VAL A 659 5.24 -1.41 4.17
N ASP A 660 5.33 -2.66 3.68
CA ASP A 660 5.50 -2.97 2.26
C ASP A 660 4.17 -3.26 1.53
N GLY A 661 3.04 -3.01 2.21
CA GLY A 661 1.68 -3.35 1.78
C GLY A 661 1.10 -4.58 2.49
N ASP A 662 1.63 -4.91 3.66
CA ASP A 662 1.08 -5.87 4.58
C ASP A 662 -0.18 -5.36 5.30
N GLU A 663 -0.89 -6.31 5.90
CA GLU A 663 -2.15 -6.08 6.60
C GLU A 663 -2.06 -6.73 7.99
N SER A 664 -2.51 -6.02 9.00
CA SER A 664 -2.64 -6.51 10.37
C SER A 664 -4.06 -6.38 10.86
N CYS A 665 -4.37 -7.09 11.95
CA CYS A 665 -5.66 -6.98 12.60
C CYS A 665 -5.56 -6.30 13.96
N LEU A 666 -6.60 -5.54 14.28
CA LEU A 666 -6.75 -4.78 15.51
C LEU A 666 -8.07 -5.16 16.16
N PHE A 667 -8.07 -5.28 17.48
CA PHE A 667 -9.26 -5.57 18.28
C PHE A 667 -9.10 -5.05 19.71
N LEU A 668 -10.20 -4.79 20.40
CA LEU A 668 -10.18 -4.24 21.75
C LEU A 668 -9.52 -5.22 22.74
N LEU A 669 -8.71 -4.70 23.66
CA LEU A 669 -8.01 -5.52 24.65
C LEU A 669 -8.96 -6.38 25.49
N LEU A 670 -10.05 -5.80 25.98
CA LEU A 670 -11.01 -6.52 26.80
C LEU A 670 -11.82 -7.57 26.00
N ASP A 671 -11.96 -7.39 24.69
CA ASP A 671 -12.54 -8.42 23.81
C ASP A 671 -11.67 -9.66 23.79
N ALA A 672 -10.34 -9.46 23.71
CA ALA A 672 -9.37 -10.55 23.79
C ALA A 672 -9.55 -11.34 25.09
N PHE A 673 -9.54 -10.67 26.25
CA PHE A 673 -9.60 -11.37 27.54
C PHE A 673 -10.92 -12.11 27.79
N LEU A 674 -12.05 -11.55 27.37
CA LEU A 674 -13.36 -12.14 27.66
C LEU A 674 -13.78 -13.21 26.64
N ASN A 675 -13.35 -13.08 25.39
CA ASN A 675 -13.89 -13.87 24.28
C ASN A 675 -12.90 -14.83 23.65
N PHE A 676 -11.59 -14.61 23.80
CA PHE A 676 -10.59 -15.56 23.33
C PHE A 676 -10.61 -16.86 24.14
N SER A 677 -10.45 -18.00 23.47
CA SER A 677 -10.09 -19.25 24.12
C SER A 677 -9.32 -20.16 23.17
N GLN A 678 -8.23 -20.75 23.65
CA GLN A 678 -7.51 -21.79 22.90
C GLN A 678 -8.41 -22.98 22.58
N LYS A 679 -9.45 -23.24 23.40
CA LYS A 679 -10.41 -24.31 23.17
C LYS A 679 -11.28 -24.08 21.94
N TYR A 680 -11.35 -22.87 21.37
CA TYR A 680 -12.09 -22.61 20.13
C TYR A 680 -11.23 -22.81 18.88
N LEU A 681 -9.90 -22.88 19.03
CA LEU A 681 -9.00 -22.99 17.89
C LEU A 681 -9.20 -24.33 17.14
N PRO A 682 -9.14 -24.32 15.80
CA PRO A 682 -9.26 -25.55 15.01
C PRO A 682 -8.17 -26.58 15.32
N SER A 683 -8.43 -27.86 15.05
CA SER A 683 -7.45 -28.95 15.19
C SER A 683 -6.43 -29.06 14.03
N SER A 684 -6.63 -28.31 12.94
CA SER A 684 -5.80 -28.37 11.74
C SER A 684 -4.41 -27.74 11.94
N ARG A 685 -3.38 -28.25 11.24
CA ARG A 685 -2.03 -27.64 11.22
C ARG A 685 -2.10 -26.14 10.88
N GLY A 686 -1.46 -25.31 11.71
CA GLY A 686 -1.43 -23.84 11.56
C GLY A 686 -2.62 -23.10 12.19
N SER A 687 -3.47 -23.78 12.95
CA SER A 687 -4.63 -23.16 13.62
C SER A 687 -4.27 -22.14 14.70
N THR A 688 -3.15 -22.36 15.39
CA THR A 688 -2.55 -21.50 16.42
C THR A 688 -1.95 -20.22 15.86
N MET A 689 -1.61 -20.21 14.58
CA MET A 689 -1.16 -19.00 13.89
C MET A 689 -2.33 -18.04 13.74
N ASP A 690 -2.07 -16.73 13.87
CA ASP A 690 -3.08 -15.68 13.81
C ASP A 690 -4.10 -15.78 14.98
N ALA A 691 -3.64 -16.19 16.17
CA ALA A 691 -4.38 -16.18 17.44
C ALA A 691 -3.53 -15.53 18.55
N PRO A 692 -4.09 -14.66 19.42
CA PRO A 692 -3.32 -13.95 20.45
C PRO A 692 -3.00 -14.87 21.64
N LEU A 693 -2.01 -15.75 21.46
CA LEU A 693 -1.56 -16.68 22.51
C LEU A 693 -0.74 -15.99 23.60
N VAL A 694 0.02 -14.97 23.19
CA VAL A 694 0.86 -14.16 24.08
C VAL A 694 0.55 -12.69 23.81
N LEU A 695 0.66 -11.84 24.82
CA LEU A 695 0.50 -10.40 24.72
C LEU A 695 1.78 -9.72 25.18
N THR A 696 2.41 -8.96 24.28
CA THR A 696 3.53 -8.08 24.61
C THR A 696 2.97 -6.73 25.02
N TYR A 697 3.11 -6.39 26.31
CA TYR A 697 2.59 -5.15 26.87
C TYR A 697 3.59 -3.99 26.83
N PHE A 698 4.90 -4.29 26.83
CA PHE A 698 5.99 -3.33 26.77
C PHE A 698 6.80 -3.55 25.49
N LEU A 699 7.00 -2.49 24.71
CA LEU A 699 7.81 -2.56 23.50
C LEU A 699 9.27 -2.27 23.84
N ASN A 700 10.12 -3.29 23.78
CA ASN A 700 11.57 -3.14 23.85
C ASN A 700 12.16 -3.10 22.42
N PRO A 701 12.71 -1.97 21.95
CA PRO A 701 13.25 -1.85 20.60
C PRO A 701 14.34 -2.87 20.31
N THR A 702 15.16 -3.27 21.29
CA THR A 702 16.23 -4.24 21.05
C THR A 702 15.74 -5.65 20.71
N GLU A 703 14.47 -5.95 20.98
CA GLU A 703 13.84 -7.26 20.71
C GLU A 703 12.98 -7.29 19.44
N VAL A 704 12.77 -6.13 18.80
CA VAL A 704 12.00 -6.05 17.56
C VAL A 704 12.85 -6.49 16.35
N ASP A 705 12.22 -6.53 15.17
CA ASP A 705 12.92 -6.89 13.94
C ASP A 705 14.03 -5.90 13.56
N ASP A 706 15.18 -6.42 13.13
CA ASP A 706 16.37 -5.64 12.76
C ASP A 706 16.07 -4.57 11.68
N MET A 707 15.06 -4.79 10.84
CA MET A 707 14.71 -3.82 9.80
C MET A 707 14.33 -2.46 10.39
N ALA A 708 13.76 -2.43 11.60
CA ALA A 708 13.40 -1.17 12.27
C ALA A 708 14.62 -0.35 12.66
N PHE A 709 15.77 -1.00 12.87
CA PHE A 709 17.03 -0.33 13.23
C PHE A 709 17.59 0.48 12.08
N HIS A 710 17.22 0.17 10.84
CA HIS A 710 17.70 0.87 9.66
C HIS A 710 16.87 2.11 9.31
N VAL A 711 15.78 2.39 10.04
CA VAL A 711 14.97 3.60 9.83
C VAL A 711 15.83 4.82 10.12
N ASP A 712 15.99 5.71 9.14
CA ASP A 712 16.75 6.95 9.30
C ASP A 712 16.00 7.98 10.13
N VAL A 713 16.68 8.62 11.07
CA VAL A 713 16.13 9.58 12.05
C VAL A 713 16.76 10.97 11.92
N ALA A 714 17.47 11.24 10.83
CA ALA A 714 18.10 12.52 10.57
C ALA A 714 17.08 13.60 10.14
N TRP A 715 17.22 14.82 10.66
CA TRP A 715 16.43 15.99 10.24
C TRP A 715 16.82 16.50 8.84
N LYS A 716 18.09 16.33 8.46
CA LYS A 716 18.61 16.64 7.13
C LYS A 716 19.65 15.60 6.72
N TYR A 717 19.65 15.19 5.45
CA TYR A 717 20.71 14.35 4.93
C TYR A 717 21.95 15.19 4.62
N PRO A 718 23.16 14.71 4.95
CA PRO A 718 24.38 15.50 4.78
C PRO A 718 24.75 15.66 3.30
N LEU A 719 25.47 16.72 2.95
CA LEU A 719 25.91 16.94 1.55
C LEU A 719 26.79 15.80 1.00
N ASN A 720 27.59 15.16 1.87
CA ASN A 720 28.39 13.99 1.51
C ASN A 720 27.52 12.81 1.04
N PHE A 721 26.32 12.64 1.59
CA PHE A 721 25.37 11.60 1.15
C PHE A 721 24.99 11.78 -0.32
N TYR A 722 24.58 12.99 -0.72
CA TYR A 722 24.24 13.27 -2.13
C TYR A 722 25.46 13.08 -3.06
N LYS A 723 26.64 13.57 -2.64
CA LYS A 723 27.91 13.39 -3.39
C LYS A 723 28.27 11.89 -3.53
N ALA A 724 27.98 11.06 -2.53
CA ALA A 724 28.20 9.62 -2.56
C ALA A 724 27.20 8.89 -3.46
N ALA A 725 25.92 9.30 -3.45
CA ALA A 725 24.89 8.75 -4.32
C ALA A 725 25.21 8.98 -5.81
N LEU A 726 25.76 10.14 -6.17
CA LEU A 726 26.25 10.42 -7.53
C LEU A 726 27.37 9.45 -7.98
N LYS A 727 28.14 8.91 -7.02
CA LYS A 727 29.25 7.97 -7.28
C LYS A 727 28.82 6.50 -7.22
N TYR A 728 27.54 6.21 -6.98
CA TYR A 728 27.01 4.85 -6.81
C TYR A 728 27.63 4.08 -5.64
N LYS A 729 27.97 4.80 -4.55
CA LYS A 729 28.53 4.18 -3.35
C LYS A 729 27.51 3.29 -2.64
N MET A 730 27.99 2.35 -1.82
CA MET A 730 27.10 1.58 -0.96
C MET A 730 26.59 2.43 0.21
N PRO A 731 25.37 2.18 0.72
CA PRO A 731 24.77 3.00 1.79
C PRO A 731 25.65 3.12 3.03
N TRP A 732 26.29 2.03 3.47
CA TRP A 732 27.16 1.98 4.66
C TRP A 732 28.51 2.72 4.50
N GLU A 733 28.83 3.25 3.32
CA GLU A 733 30.00 4.14 3.15
C GLU A 733 29.70 5.59 3.56
N VAL A 734 28.46 5.88 3.93
CA VAL A 734 28.00 7.20 4.35
C VAL A 734 27.35 7.06 5.71
N ASN A 735 27.65 7.99 6.62
CA ASN A 735 27.01 8.05 7.91
C ASN A 735 25.72 8.88 7.84
N VAL A 736 24.59 8.28 8.20
CA VAL A 736 23.28 8.91 8.37
C VAL A 736 22.65 8.26 9.59
N ASP A 737 22.21 9.06 10.56
CA ASP A 737 21.69 8.55 11.82
C ASP A 737 20.49 7.62 11.61
N GLN A 738 20.54 6.43 12.22
CA GLN A 738 19.47 5.43 12.19
C GLN A 738 19.04 5.05 13.62
N VAL A 739 17.85 4.47 13.76
CA VAL A 739 17.36 3.97 15.07
C VAL A 739 18.36 3.02 15.74
N GLY A 740 19.05 2.20 14.96
CA GLY A 740 20.05 1.24 15.44
C GLY A 740 21.22 1.87 16.21
N ASP A 741 21.57 3.12 15.90
CA ASP A 741 22.70 3.83 16.51
C ASP A 741 22.39 4.26 17.96
N PHE A 742 21.11 4.33 18.33
CA PHE A 742 20.63 4.81 19.63
C PHE A 742 20.06 3.70 20.53
N LEU A 743 20.20 2.43 20.14
CA LEU A 743 19.72 1.31 20.96
C LEU A 743 20.35 1.30 22.36
N ASN A 744 19.57 0.91 23.37
CA ASN A 744 19.95 0.95 24.79
C ASN A 744 20.15 2.36 25.37
N THR A 745 19.80 3.41 24.63
CA THR A 745 19.75 4.79 25.15
C THR A 745 18.30 5.27 25.26
N PRO A 746 17.98 6.30 26.07
CA PRO A 746 16.63 6.87 26.11
C PRO A 746 16.11 7.35 24.76
N LEU A 747 17.01 7.71 23.83
CA LEU A 747 16.68 8.18 22.47
C LEU A 747 16.15 7.08 21.55
N GLN A 748 16.12 5.81 21.98
CA GLN A 748 15.52 4.72 21.19
C GLN A 748 13.99 4.81 21.08
N TYR A 749 13.36 5.70 21.85
CA TYR A 749 11.91 5.86 21.90
C TYR A 749 11.41 7.21 21.38
N GLU A 750 12.22 8.26 21.47
CA GLU A 750 11.86 9.66 21.22
C GLU A 750 13.07 10.41 20.64
N GLY A 751 12.84 11.55 19.97
CA GLY A 751 13.87 12.36 19.30
C GLY A 751 14.05 12.03 17.81
N TYR A 752 13.06 11.44 17.15
CA TYR A 752 13.18 11.01 15.75
C TYR A 752 13.05 12.19 14.80
N GLY A 753 14.04 12.42 13.94
CA GLY A 753 13.93 13.41 12.87
C GLY A 753 13.21 12.88 11.62
N PHE A 754 12.78 13.81 10.77
CA PHE A 754 12.30 13.56 9.42
C PHE A 754 12.75 14.69 8.49
N THR A 755 12.95 14.41 7.20
CA THR A 755 13.49 15.41 6.26
C THR A 755 12.43 16.18 5.49
N HIS A 756 11.23 15.62 5.33
CA HIS A 756 10.14 16.22 4.55
C HIS A 756 8.88 16.38 5.40
N SER A 757 8.34 17.59 5.44
CA SER A 757 7.06 17.83 6.09
C SER A 757 5.91 17.45 5.15
N THR A 758 4.81 17.02 5.76
CA THR A 758 3.53 16.78 5.08
C THR A 758 2.51 17.75 5.70
N SER A 759 1.70 18.46 4.90
CA SER A 759 0.73 19.39 5.48
C SER A 759 -0.37 18.69 6.28
N ASN A 760 -0.96 17.62 5.71
CA ASN A 760 -1.98 16.78 6.32
C ASN A 760 -1.92 15.34 5.77
N ILE A 761 -1.88 14.35 6.67
CA ILE A 761 -1.83 12.91 6.31
C ILE A 761 -3.09 12.40 5.59
N ASN A 762 -4.20 13.15 5.65
CA ASN A 762 -5.49 12.82 5.06
C ASN A 762 -5.73 13.46 3.68
N LYS A 763 -4.71 14.10 3.09
CA LYS A 763 -4.77 14.63 1.72
C LYS A 763 -4.68 13.52 0.67
N GLY A 764 -5.03 13.86 -0.56
CA GLY A 764 -5.00 12.96 -1.71
C GLY A 764 -6.16 11.97 -1.73
N VAL A 765 -5.94 10.86 -2.43
CA VAL A 765 -7.00 9.86 -2.65
C VAL A 765 -7.11 8.92 -1.45
N LEU A 766 -8.28 8.91 -0.82
CA LEU A 766 -8.57 8.10 0.38
C LEU A 766 -9.06 6.68 0.08
N CYS A 767 -9.66 6.46 -1.09
CA CYS A 767 -10.12 5.16 -1.55
C CYS A 767 -9.81 4.99 -3.04
N SER A 768 -9.17 3.88 -3.39
CA SER A 768 -8.76 3.65 -4.78
C SER A 768 -9.96 3.40 -5.69
N ALA A 769 -9.89 3.92 -6.91
CA ALA A 769 -10.88 3.67 -7.96
C ALA A 769 -11.05 2.16 -8.25
N TYR A 770 -10.01 1.36 -7.99
CA TYR A 770 -10.07 -0.10 -8.12
C TYR A 770 -11.19 -0.76 -7.30
N LYS A 771 -11.53 -0.19 -6.14
CA LYS A 771 -12.60 -0.70 -5.28
C LYS A 771 -13.98 -0.21 -5.66
N THR A 772 -14.07 1.00 -6.22
CA THR A 772 -15.35 1.61 -6.61
C THR A 772 -15.83 1.08 -7.96
N LEU A 773 -14.92 0.70 -8.87
CA LEU A 773 -15.26 0.09 -10.15
C LEU A 773 -15.86 -1.33 -9.97
N PRO A 774 -17.07 -1.59 -10.51
CA PRO A 774 -17.78 -2.84 -10.25
C PRO A 774 -17.28 -4.01 -11.09
N SER A 775 -17.01 -3.80 -12.39
CA SER A 775 -16.68 -4.87 -13.32
C SER A 775 -15.17 -4.98 -13.58
N MET A 776 -14.71 -6.18 -13.97
CA MET A 776 -13.32 -6.38 -14.39
C MET A 776 -13.00 -5.69 -15.72
N GLU A 777 -14.00 -5.50 -16.57
CA GLU A 777 -13.84 -4.81 -17.85
C GLU A 777 -13.58 -3.33 -17.63
N ASP A 778 -14.33 -2.67 -16.74
CA ASP A 778 -14.10 -1.26 -16.40
C ASP A 778 -12.72 -1.07 -15.77
N LYS A 779 -12.30 -2.01 -14.91
CA LYS A 779 -10.95 -2.00 -14.32
C LYS A 779 -9.86 -2.13 -15.38
N LEU A 780 -10.06 -2.97 -16.39
CA LEU A 780 -9.14 -3.12 -17.52
C LEU A 780 -9.12 -1.85 -18.37
N LYS A 781 -10.29 -1.28 -18.69
CA LYS A 781 -10.41 -0.03 -19.45
C LYS A 781 -9.65 1.10 -18.76
N GLY A 782 -9.84 1.29 -17.45
CA GLY A 782 -9.12 2.33 -16.71
C GLY A 782 -7.61 2.05 -16.57
N GLN A 783 -7.20 0.78 -16.48
CA GLN A 783 -5.78 0.40 -16.56
C GLN A 783 -5.17 0.81 -17.92
N MET A 784 -5.88 0.56 -19.02
CA MET A 784 -5.38 0.88 -20.35
C MET A 784 -5.45 2.38 -20.67
N ASP A 785 -6.46 3.10 -20.17
CA ASP A 785 -6.54 4.57 -20.26
C ASP A 785 -5.32 5.23 -19.62
N LEU A 786 -4.89 4.76 -18.44
CA LEU A 786 -3.65 5.21 -17.83
C LEU A 786 -2.42 4.87 -18.66
N ALA A 787 -2.37 3.67 -19.24
CA ALA A 787 -1.25 3.26 -20.11
C ALA A 787 -1.16 4.10 -21.40
N GLU A 788 -2.29 4.63 -21.91
CA GLU A 788 -2.31 5.54 -23.06
C GLU A 788 -1.87 6.97 -22.66
N LYS A 789 -2.23 7.42 -21.46
CA LYS A 789 -1.90 8.76 -20.95
C LYS A 789 -0.45 8.91 -20.49
N ILE A 790 0.14 7.88 -19.86
CA ILE A 790 1.45 8.00 -19.22
C ILE A 790 2.58 7.79 -20.24
N ARG A 791 3.45 8.80 -20.41
CA ARG A 791 4.63 8.72 -21.29
C ARG A 791 5.57 7.56 -20.95
N ALA A 792 5.74 7.26 -19.66
CA ALA A 792 6.66 6.24 -19.17
C ALA A 792 6.13 4.80 -19.31
N VAL A 793 4.96 4.59 -19.93
CA VAL A 793 4.30 3.29 -20.07
C VAL A 793 4.18 2.93 -21.56
N ASP A 794 4.58 1.71 -21.92
CA ASP A 794 4.36 1.14 -23.23
C ASP A 794 3.02 0.39 -23.23
N LYS A 795 2.00 1.01 -23.80
CA LYS A 795 0.65 0.45 -23.92
C LYS A 795 0.63 -0.92 -24.60
N THR A 796 1.50 -1.18 -25.57
CA THR A 796 1.55 -2.47 -26.29
C THR A 796 2.15 -3.55 -25.39
N ASP A 797 3.19 -3.23 -24.63
CA ASP A 797 3.77 -4.17 -23.66
C ASP A 797 2.80 -4.47 -22.50
N VAL A 798 2.09 -3.46 -21.99
CA VAL A 798 1.05 -3.66 -20.96
C VAL A 798 -0.06 -4.58 -21.46
N ALA A 799 -0.57 -4.35 -22.67
CA ALA A 799 -1.58 -5.22 -23.29
C ALA A 799 -1.08 -6.66 -23.42
N ARG A 800 0.15 -6.84 -23.91
CA ARG A 800 0.80 -8.15 -24.03
C ARG A 800 0.90 -8.86 -22.68
N LEU A 801 1.36 -8.16 -21.64
CA LEU A 801 1.53 -8.72 -20.31
C LEU A 801 0.20 -9.14 -19.66
N VAL A 802 -0.86 -8.33 -19.80
CA VAL A 802 -2.20 -8.69 -19.31
C VAL A 802 -2.71 -9.96 -19.99
N ILE A 803 -2.57 -10.07 -21.31
CA ILE A 803 -3.00 -11.25 -22.06
C ILE A 803 -2.19 -12.48 -21.65
N GLU A 804 -0.87 -12.42 -21.71
CA GLU A 804 0.00 -13.57 -21.46
C GLU A 804 -0.03 -14.05 -20.00
N LYS A 805 -0.03 -13.13 -19.04
CA LYS A 805 0.19 -13.45 -17.62
C LYS A 805 -1.10 -13.65 -16.85
N HIS A 806 -2.19 -13.04 -17.29
CA HIS A 806 -3.49 -13.16 -16.63
C HIS A 806 -4.48 -13.94 -17.48
N PHE A 807 -4.94 -13.37 -18.60
CA PHE A 807 -6.09 -13.93 -19.33
C PHE A 807 -5.80 -15.29 -19.97
N LEU A 808 -4.73 -15.42 -20.74
CA LEU A 808 -4.41 -16.66 -21.44
C LEU A 808 -4.12 -17.82 -20.47
N LYS A 809 -3.47 -17.53 -19.34
CA LYS A 809 -3.25 -18.52 -18.27
C LYS A 809 -4.56 -18.96 -17.63
N ASP A 810 -5.47 -18.03 -17.33
CA ASP A 810 -6.75 -18.34 -16.71
C ASP A 810 -7.67 -19.12 -17.67
N ILE A 811 -7.77 -18.69 -18.95
CA ILE A 811 -8.54 -19.39 -19.98
C ILE A 811 -8.05 -20.83 -20.15
N LYS A 812 -6.74 -21.03 -20.38
CA LYS A 812 -6.17 -22.38 -20.56
C LYS A 812 -6.30 -23.22 -19.30
N GLY A 813 -6.13 -22.60 -18.12
CA GLY A 813 -6.29 -23.25 -16.82
C GLY A 813 -7.72 -23.72 -16.58
N ASN A 814 -8.70 -22.86 -16.80
CA ASN A 814 -10.12 -23.16 -16.64
C ASN A 814 -10.60 -24.16 -17.69
N LEU A 815 -10.15 -24.08 -18.94
CA LEU A 815 -10.46 -25.06 -19.98
C LEU A 815 -9.95 -26.46 -19.58
N ARG A 816 -8.68 -26.57 -19.15
CA ARG A 816 -8.11 -27.84 -18.66
C ARG A 816 -8.87 -28.37 -17.44
N LYS A 817 -9.23 -27.48 -16.51
CA LYS A 817 -9.99 -27.84 -15.31
C LYS A 817 -11.41 -28.27 -15.64
N PHE A 818 -12.06 -27.64 -16.62
CA PHE A 818 -13.39 -27.99 -17.11
C PHE A 818 -13.44 -29.43 -17.60
N SER A 819 -12.46 -29.88 -18.40
CA SER A 819 -12.40 -31.26 -18.90
C SER A 819 -12.10 -32.30 -17.81
N SER A 820 -11.52 -31.89 -16.67
CA SER A 820 -11.12 -32.78 -15.56
C SER A 820 -11.91 -32.56 -14.27
N GLN A 821 -13.03 -31.83 -14.36
CA GLN A 821 -13.74 -31.35 -13.19
C GLN A 821 -14.51 -32.45 -12.44
N LYS A 822 -14.90 -32.12 -11.20
CA LYS A 822 -15.89 -32.89 -10.43
C LYS A 822 -17.25 -32.23 -10.54
N PHE A 823 -18.28 -32.99 -10.18
CA PHE A 823 -19.65 -32.55 -10.14
C PHE A 823 -20.09 -32.39 -8.69
N ARG A 824 -20.91 -31.38 -8.39
CA ARG A 824 -21.35 -31.11 -7.02
C ARG A 824 -22.88 -31.02 -6.95
N CYS A 825 -23.48 -31.61 -5.92
CA CYS A 825 -24.89 -31.39 -5.61
C CYS A 825 -25.11 -29.99 -5.02
N VAL A 826 -26.17 -29.30 -5.43
CA VAL A 826 -26.53 -27.97 -4.90
C VAL A 826 -26.99 -28.03 -3.44
N ASN A 827 -27.64 -29.12 -3.03
CA ASN A 827 -28.28 -29.22 -1.72
C ASN A 827 -27.32 -29.76 -0.64
N CYS A 828 -26.73 -30.95 -0.85
CA CYS A 828 -25.86 -31.58 0.15
C CYS A 828 -24.36 -31.36 -0.09
N ASN A 829 -23.96 -30.73 -1.20
CA ASN A 829 -22.56 -30.51 -1.58
C ASN A 829 -21.72 -31.77 -1.83
N ALA A 830 -22.34 -32.95 -1.89
CA ALA A 830 -21.69 -34.19 -2.30
C ALA A 830 -20.99 -33.99 -3.64
N LYS A 831 -19.75 -34.49 -3.73
CA LYS A 831 -18.90 -34.35 -4.91
C LYS A 831 -18.73 -35.69 -5.60
N TYR A 832 -19.10 -35.76 -6.88
CA TYR A 832 -18.94 -36.94 -7.70
C TYR A 832 -17.84 -36.71 -8.74
N ARG A 833 -16.99 -37.71 -8.95
CA ARG A 833 -15.98 -37.65 -10.03
C ARG A 833 -16.63 -37.73 -11.41
N ARG A 834 -17.73 -38.47 -11.54
CA ARG A 834 -18.54 -38.62 -12.74
C ARG A 834 -20.00 -38.31 -12.37
N PRO A 835 -20.80 -37.71 -13.27
CA PRO A 835 -22.20 -37.50 -12.98
C PRO A 835 -22.89 -38.87 -12.87
N PRO A 836 -23.69 -39.13 -11.81
CA PRO A 836 -24.58 -40.28 -11.77
C PRO A 836 -25.48 -40.31 -13.01
N LEU A 837 -25.67 -41.48 -13.61
CA LEU A 837 -26.51 -41.63 -14.81
C LEU A 837 -27.97 -41.19 -14.58
N LEU A 838 -28.44 -41.26 -13.33
CA LEU A 838 -29.75 -40.74 -12.91
C LEU A 838 -29.89 -39.21 -13.01
N GLY A 839 -28.80 -38.47 -13.23
CA GLY A 839 -28.80 -37.00 -13.29
C GLY A 839 -29.08 -36.29 -11.95
N LYS A 840 -29.31 -37.07 -10.87
CA LYS A 840 -29.62 -36.60 -9.52
C LYS A 840 -28.56 -37.06 -8.53
N CYS A 841 -28.45 -36.34 -7.42
CA CYS A 841 -27.58 -36.71 -6.30
C CYS A 841 -28.05 -38.02 -5.66
N LEU A 842 -27.13 -38.95 -5.44
CA LEU A 842 -27.41 -40.25 -4.82
C LEU A 842 -27.73 -40.15 -3.32
N GLU A 843 -27.34 -39.07 -2.66
CA GLU A 843 -27.59 -38.88 -1.21
C GLU A 843 -28.91 -38.15 -0.92
N CYS A 844 -29.25 -37.12 -1.70
CA CYS A 844 -30.38 -36.23 -1.39
C CYS A 844 -31.34 -35.98 -2.56
N GLY A 845 -31.13 -36.63 -3.71
CA GLY A 845 -31.96 -36.42 -4.92
C GLY A 845 -31.81 -35.05 -5.59
N GLY A 846 -30.99 -34.14 -5.05
CA GLY A 846 -30.82 -32.78 -5.56
C GLY A 846 -30.08 -32.68 -6.90
N LYS A 847 -30.23 -31.55 -7.58
CA LYS A 847 -29.58 -31.26 -8.88
C LYS A 847 -28.05 -31.25 -8.75
N ILE A 848 -27.40 -31.85 -9.74
CA ILE A 848 -25.95 -31.87 -9.87
C ILE A 848 -25.52 -30.79 -10.86
N ILE A 849 -24.50 -30.04 -10.50
CA ILE A 849 -23.93 -28.98 -11.33
C ILE A 849 -22.42 -29.18 -11.54
N PHE A 850 -21.93 -28.62 -12.64
CA PHE A 850 -20.50 -28.46 -12.90
C PHE A 850 -19.84 -27.61 -11.81
N THR A 851 -18.58 -27.92 -11.48
CA THR A 851 -17.80 -27.08 -10.55
C THR A 851 -17.11 -25.92 -11.26
N VAL A 852 -16.88 -26.04 -12.56
CA VAL A 852 -16.44 -24.97 -13.46
C VAL A 852 -17.46 -24.87 -14.58
N SER A 853 -18.08 -23.69 -14.74
CA SER A 853 -19.02 -23.43 -15.83
C SER A 853 -18.28 -23.03 -17.11
N GLU A 854 -18.91 -23.26 -18.26
CA GLU A 854 -18.46 -22.76 -19.57
C GLU A 854 -18.19 -21.25 -19.55
N GLY A 855 -19.11 -20.46 -18.99
CA GLY A 855 -18.94 -19.01 -18.87
C GLY A 855 -17.67 -18.60 -18.10
N SER A 856 -17.15 -19.45 -17.20
CA SER A 856 -15.88 -19.19 -16.51
C SER A 856 -14.65 -19.36 -17.42
N VAL A 857 -14.77 -20.18 -18.48
CA VAL A 857 -13.72 -20.40 -19.48
C VAL A 857 -13.73 -19.28 -20.52
N VAL A 858 -14.91 -18.90 -21.02
CA VAL A 858 -15.06 -17.92 -22.11
C VAL A 858 -14.91 -16.47 -21.65
N LYS A 859 -15.10 -16.19 -20.36
CA LYS A 859 -15.12 -14.83 -19.75
C LYS A 859 -14.10 -13.84 -20.29
N TYR A 860 -12.85 -14.26 -20.53
CA TYR A 860 -11.75 -13.37 -20.93
C TYR A 860 -11.33 -13.51 -22.40
N LEU A 861 -11.96 -14.40 -23.18
CA LEU A 861 -11.54 -14.68 -24.55
C LEU A 861 -11.72 -13.46 -25.46
N GLU A 862 -12.95 -12.95 -25.56
CA GLU A 862 -13.27 -11.78 -26.38
C GLU A 862 -12.53 -10.50 -25.92
N PRO A 863 -12.46 -10.17 -24.61
CA PRO A 863 -11.61 -9.10 -24.13
C PRO A 863 -10.13 -9.25 -24.54
N SER A 864 -9.59 -10.47 -24.56
CA SER A 864 -8.20 -10.71 -24.96
C SER A 864 -7.96 -10.46 -26.44
N ILE A 865 -8.90 -10.88 -27.30
CA ILE A 865 -8.82 -10.69 -28.76
C ILE A 865 -8.97 -9.21 -29.11
N SER A 866 -9.97 -8.54 -28.52
CA SER A 866 -10.18 -7.10 -28.68
C SER A 866 -8.92 -6.31 -28.28
N LEU A 867 -8.32 -6.64 -27.13
CA LEU A 867 -7.09 -5.99 -26.65
C LEU A 867 -5.89 -6.26 -27.57
N ALA A 868 -5.73 -7.49 -28.03
CA ALA A 868 -4.66 -7.88 -28.95
C ALA A 868 -4.74 -7.12 -30.29
N ASN A 869 -5.95 -6.92 -30.80
CA ASN A 869 -6.19 -6.19 -32.04
C ASN A 869 -5.99 -4.69 -31.87
N LYS A 870 -6.55 -4.08 -30.82
CA LYS A 870 -6.46 -2.63 -30.56
C LYS A 870 -5.00 -2.15 -30.42
N TYR A 871 -4.16 -2.89 -29.69
CA TYR A 871 -2.78 -2.46 -29.37
C TYR A 871 -1.71 -3.12 -30.26
N ASN A 872 -2.14 -3.79 -31.33
CA ASN A 872 -1.28 -4.46 -32.31
C ASN A 872 -0.16 -5.30 -31.68
N VAL A 873 -0.52 -6.22 -30.78
CA VAL A 873 0.45 -7.14 -30.15
C VAL A 873 1.06 -8.11 -31.17
N SER A 874 2.13 -8.81 -30.78
CA SER A 874 2.88 -9.71 -31.67
C SER A 874 1.98 -10.73 -32.38
N SER A 875 2.32 -11.04 -33.63
CA SER A 875 1.58 -12.01 -34.46
C SER A 875 1.47 -13.37 -33.79
N TYR A 876 2.51 -13.80 -33.07
CA TYR A 876 2.51 -15.03 -32.28
C TYR A 876 1.40 -15.06 -31.22
N LEU A 877 1.21 -13.95 -30.49
CA LEU A 877 0.20 -13.87 -29.45
C LEU A 877 -1.21 -13.86 -30.05
N LYS A 878 -1.42 -13.14 -31.17
CA LYS A 878 -2.68 -13.16 -31.92
C LYS A 878 -3.04 -14.57 -32.41
N GLN A 879 -2.09 -15.28 -33.02
CA GLN A 879 -2.28 -16.67 -33.44
C GLN A 879 -2.57 -17.60 -32.26
N THR A 880 -1.90 -17.39 -31.12
CA THR A 880 -2.14 -18.20 -29.92
C THR A 880 -3.56 -18.01 -29.36
N LEU A 881 -4.09 -16.78 -29.40
CA LEU A 881 -5.46 -16.49 -29.00
C LEU A 881 -6.46 -17.14 -29.95
N GLU A 882 -6.23 -17.05 -31.26
CA GLU A 882 -7.06 -17.68 -32.29
C GLU A 882 -7.09 -19.22 -32.14
N LEU A 883 -5.93 -19.85 -31.92
CA LEU A 883 -5.87 -21.29 -31.62
C LEU A 883 -6.59 -21.65 -30.32
N THR A 884 -6.53 -20.77 -29.31
CA THR A 884 -7.25 -20.98 -28.05
C THR A 884 -8.75 -20.85 -28.25
N LYS A 885 -9.21 -19.88 -29.07
CA LYS A 885 -10.62 -19.71 -29.45
C LYS A 885 -11.15 -20.96 -30.17
N ARG A 886 -10.46 -21.43 -31.21
CA ARG A 886 -10.83 -22.66 -31.93
C ARG A 886 -10.96 -23.85 -30.99
N ARG A 887 -10.01 -24.02 -30.06
CA ARG A 887 -10.07 -25.10 -29.07
C ARG A 887 -11.26 -25.01 -28.12
N ILE A 888 -11.70 -23.79 -27.79
CA ILE A 888 -12.91 -23.58 -26.97
C ILE A 888 -14.14 -23.93 -27.80
N GLU A 889 -14.22 -23.46 -29.04
CA GLU A 889 -15.29 -23.79 -29.98
C GLU A 889 -15.39 -25.29 -30.26
N ASP A 890 -14.26 -26.01 -30.35
CA ASP A 890 -14.25 -27.47 -30.51
C ASP A 890 -14.83 -28.21 -29.30
N VAL A 891 -14.72 -27.64 -28.10
CA VAL A 891 -15.17 -28.27 -26.85
C VAL A 891 -16.63 -27.95 -26.55
N PHE A 892 -17.07 -26.72 -26.81
CA PHE A 892 -18.43 -26.25 -26.47
C PHE A 892 -19.37 -26.19 -27.67
N GLY A 893 -18.84 -26.31 -28.89
CA GLY A 893 -19.55 -25.98 -30.12
C GLY A 893 -19.41 -24.49 -30.46
N LYS A 894 -19.73 -24.15 -31.72
CA LYS A 894 -19.98 -22.77 -32.10
C LYS A 894 -21.41 -22.40 -31.70
N ASP A 895 -21.63 -21.13 -31.35
CA ASP A 895 -22.99 -20.61 -31.24
C ASP A 895 -23.77 -20.92 -32.53
N ALA A 896 -25.03 -21.34 -32.39
CA ALA A 896 -25.87 -21.60 -33.55
C ALA A 896 -25.92 -20.34 -34.43
N GLU A 897 -25.51 -20.46 -35.70
CA GLU A 897 -25.56 -19.36 -36.66
C GLU A 897 -27.00 -18.83 -36.72
N LYS A 898 -27.24 -17.64 -36.16
CA LYS A 898 -28.49 -16.92 -36.36
C LYS A 898 -28.46 -16.34 -37.76
N GLN A 899 -29.31 -16.84 -38.65
CA GLN A 899 -29.56 -16.22 -39.93
C GLN A 899 -30.13 -14.81 -39.69
N GLU A 900 -29.31 -13.79 -39.88
CA GLU A 900 -29.74 -12.40 -39.85
C GLU A 900 -30.11 -11.95 -41.26
N ALA A 901 -31.18 -11.18 -41.40
CA ALA A 901 -31.57 -10.59 -42.68
C ALA A 901 -30.54 -9.55 -43.13
N LEU A 902 -30.17 -9.57 -44.41
CA LEU A 902 -29.21 -8.64 -45.02
C LEU A 902 -29.51 -7.17 -44.70
N GLY A 903 -30.79 -6.79 -44.59
CA GLY A 903 -31.21 -5.41 -44.28
C GLY A 903 -30.66 -4.85 -42.96
N LYS A 904 -30.33 -5.70 -41.99
CA LYS A 904 -29.80 -5.29 -40.67
C LYS A 904 -28.37 -4.72 -40.73
N TRP A 905 -27.67 -4.93 -41.85
CA TRP A 905 -26.30 -4.47 -42.09
C TRP A 905 -26.23 -3.27 -43.03
N PHE A 906 -27.37 -2.77 -43.51
CA PHE A 906 -27.48 -1.66 -44.46
C PHE A 906 -28.29 -0.45 -43.94
N ASP A 907 -28.53 -0.36 -42.62
CA ASP A 907 -29.12 0.82 -41.96
C ASP A 907 -28.07 1.70 -41.28
#